data_AF-F0ZF21-F1
#
_entry.id   AF-F0ZF21-F1
#
_cell.length_a   1.000
_cell.length_b   1.000
_cell.length_c   1.000
_cell.angle_alpha   90.00
_cell.angle_beta   90.00
_cell.angle_gamma   90.00
#
_symmetry.space_group_name_H-M   'P 1'
#
loop_
_entity.id
_entity.type
_entity.pdbx_description
1 polymer ?
#
loop_
_entity_poly.entity_id
_entity_poly.type
_entity_poly.pdbx_seq_one_letter_code
_entity_poly.pdbx_strand_id
1 'polypeptide(L)'
;MRNKRRLQKSIRYYRNDDSALDYNIIQQMDEQKKTMLENDSGSEGESDNESDKKLKRLKNIERIHNNNYINSFNNFIKNDKDIISSFKEMNLNSDQLNKEMEPLEILFWRIFRNVYLNKKVFSFLISKKNHTYDVNFCVPIIYRDFPNASEIIMDKVKSGSYLSFGNESLDQQHGFGLIFRHIQEDNEYNRNFYQKLFENYSNYFSSKELSTKIIEAHNILAFNVLNPVEIDPVYIPPITNYQSFKMINHLLKKGHYANFRFHDFNPFADSIKLKHILKMVKKISLSQRSIDQNTINEITNPNNFTKDQLSSTINQLLDTQSSLINNRPSNRHMDAIKILILKNLNILLKDLQSVDTKIPLDYYLLFEEKEVIFNKLSELFFLNYIDYNIVIKSMCSFLKFGKFNNIDPSIFSNHFNIVLNKFKNGCLMKTIFKTIFETNNINFIDVLLQPNSTLLAHYAPQIIQSIKSTQILDYFFEKHQNLLFSPGNSYWFYVTETPIIEHYEKLMTSLKRTFSMVTRDCNPFGYDSLDFKNSLDLLLRAMNKPELYSFPTQIDITPLVNVFSYYLEKSKQDTIISLIRSNRFGTRFSLDKITKIYRTVSKAYPKLNRIGYWILENLIELKPDKNYLYTTERFYNLQVYTDNGTVEIFLSTKDLLSIYIQTGNYNEIFKMDVLKFDQLINAIPSFQVNVELIDLVLKAYMQTIPGDSFFVSTFKDNFSKLIFEYGNAPLLLHLVSKYKDTIFYNLGFKKNDFDIFLERALKLQNFDLVEIILKSFERTIDKYDLKRIVSKDSNIYKKLIDRF
;
A
#
# COMPACT_ATOMS: atom_id res chain seq x y z
N MET A 1 17.88 9.31 -14.99
CA MET A 1 16.40 9.30 -15.20
C MET A 1 15.61 8.63 -14.07
N ARG A 2 16.05 7.51 -13.47
CA ARG A 2 15.32 6.84 -12.36
C ARG A 2 15.27 7.66 -11.06
N ASN A 3 16.39 8.21 -10.60
CA ASN A 3 16.42 9.10 -9.42
C ASN A 3 15.58 10.39 -9.64
N LYS A 4 15.43 10.84 -10.89
CA LYS A 4 14.55 11.94 -11.31
C LYS A 4 13.06 11.60 -11.22
N ARG A 5 12.64 10.38 -11.62
CA ARG A 5 11.26 9.90 -11.42
C ARG A 5 10.92 9.66 -9.94
N ARG A 6 11.92 9.27 -9.13
CA ARG A 6 11.80 9.11 -7.66
C ARG A 6 11.59 10.45 -6.94
N LEU A 7 12.33 11.49 -7.34
CA LEU A 7 12.13 12.84 -6.82
C LEU A 7 10.82 13.46 -7.31
N GLN A 8 10.42 13.27 -8.57
CA GLN A 8 9.13 13.78 -9.09
C GLN A 8 7.91 13.15 -8.42
N LYS A 9 7.98 11.86 -8.02
CA LYS A 9 6.93 11.21 -7.21
C LYS A 9 6.90 11.73 -5.78
N SER A 10 8.07 11.93 -5.16
CA SER A 10 8.18 12.48 -3.81
C SER A 10 7.68 13.93 -3.79
N ILE A 11 8.13 14.78 -4.71
CA ILE A 11 7.66 16.17 -4.87
C ILE A 11 6.16 16.21 -5.18
N ARG A 12 5.59 15.31 -5.99
CA ARG A 12 4.13 15.25 -6.23
C ARG A 12 3.32 14.95 -4.98
N TYR A 13 3.89 14.27 -4.00
CA TYR A 13 3.23 13.99 -2.72
C TYR A 13 3.25 15.21 -1.78
N TYR A 14 4.22 16.11 -1.95
CA TYR A 14 4.38 17.35 -1.18
C TYR A 14 3.76 18.59 -1.85
N ARG A 15 2.89 18.41 -2.87
CA ARG A 15 2.32 19.48 -3.73
C ARG A 15 1.00 20.08 -3.24
N ASN A 16 0.50 19.71 -2.07
CA ASN A 16 -0.83 20.10 -1.61
C ASN A 16 -0.86 21.27 -0.60
N ASP A 17 0.25 21.99 -0.39
CA ASP A 17 0.26 23.18 0.45
C ASP A 17 0.37 24.46 -0.40
N ASP A 18 -0.52 25.41 -0.10
CA ASP A 18 -0.77 26.65 -0.83
C ASP A 18 0.46 27.55 -0.98
N SER A 19 0.85 27.80 -2.23
CA SER A 19 1.52 29.04 -2.62
C SER A 19 1.02 29.48 -4.00
N ALA A 20 0.43 30.67 -4.07
CA ALA A 20 -0.07 31.28 -5.32
C ALA A 20 1.04 31.48 -6.39
N LEU A 21 2.31 31.40 -5.97
CA LEU A 21 3.47 31.49 -6.86
C LEU A 21 3.63 30.24 -7.74
N ASP A 22 3.27 29.05 -7.21
CA ASP A 22 3.40 27.78 -7.94
C ASP A 22 2.33 27.64 -9.04
N TYR A 23 1.14 28.22 -8.84
CA TYR A 23 0.05 28.18 -9.83
C TYR A 23 0.41 28.93 -11.12
N ASN A 24 1.01 30.12 -11.01
CA ASN A 24 1.37 30.95 -12.17
C ASN A 24 2.51 30.33 -13.00
N ILE A 25 3.49 29.68 -12.35
CA ILE A 25 4.56 28.97 -13.05
C ILE A 25 3.99 27.75 -13.80
N ILE A 26 3.03 27.04 -13.20
CA ILE A 26 2.38 25.88 -13.83
C ILE A 26 1.55 26.29 -15.05
N GLN A 27 0.77 27.38 -14.96
CA GLN A 27 0.01 27.88 -16.12
C GLN A 27 0.94 28.24 -17.29
N GLN A 28 2.04 28.95 -17.02
CA GLN A 28 3.03 29.28 -18.04
C GLN A 28 3.68 28.02 -18.65
N MET A 29 3.88 26.98 -17.85
CA MET A 29 4.45 25.70 -18.33
C MET A 29 3.48 24.90 -19.21
N ASP A 30 2.20 24.86 -18.85
CA ASP A 30 1.18 24.15 -19.63
C ASP A 30 0.84 24.89 -20.93
N GLU A 31 0.84 26.23 -20.92
CA GLU A 31 0.71 27.04 -22.13
C GLU A 31 1.90 26.83 -23.09
N GLN A 32 3.15 26.90 -22.61
CA GLN A 32 4.32 26.66 -23.45
C GLN A 32 4.31 25.26 -24.09
N LYS A 33 3.94 24.24 -23.31
CA LYS A 33 3.85 22.86 -23.79
C LYS A 33 2.73 22.68 -24.82
N LYS A 34 1.60 23.38 -24.64
CA LYS A 34 0.49 23.39 -25.59
C LYS A 34 0.88 24.05 -26.92
N THR A 35 1.49 25.23 -26.89
CA THR A 35 2.00 25.90 -28.11
C THR A 35 3.04 25.07 -28.87
N MET A 36 3.86 24.29 -28.17
CA MET A 36 4.85 23.43 -28.83
C MET A 36 4.24 22.18 -29.46
N LEU A 37 3.20 21.61 -28.86
CA LEU A 37 2.47 20.45 -29.42
C LEU A 37 1.61 20.84 -30.62
N GLU A 38 1.05 22.06 -30.61
CA GLU A 38 0.27 22.59 -31.74
C GLU A 38 1.16 22.83 -32.97
N ASN A 39 2.43 23.24 -32.76
CA ASN A 39 3.40 23.45 -33.83
C ASN A 39 3.99 22.16 -34.45
N ASP A 40 3.82 20.99 -33.83
CA ASP A 40 4.36 19.69 -34.28
C ASP A 40 3.30 18.82 -35.00
N SER A 41 2.06 19.31 -35.16
CA SER A 41 0.94 18.54 -35.73
C SER A 41 0.87 18.51 -37.27
N GLY A 42 1.92 18.95 -37.96
CA GLY A 42 1.92 19.14 -39.41
C GLY A 42 3.08 18.48 -40.17
N SER A 43 3.27 17.16 -40.06
CA SER A 43 3.93 16.37 -41.12
C SER A 43 3.79 14.86 -40.88
N GLU A 44 2.98 14.18 -41.68
CA GLU A 44 2.94 12.71 -41.72
C GLU A 44 4.01 12.17 -42.67
N GLY A 45 5.02 11.51 -42.10
CA GLY A 45 6.09 10.84 -42.83
C GLY A 45 7.35 10.58 -42.00
N GLU A 46 7.23 10.01 -40.80
CA GLU A 46 8.39 9.82 -39.89
C GLU A 46 9.30 8.67 -40.37
N SER A 47 10.56 9.00 -40.69
CA SER A 47 11.67 8.06 -40.87
C SER A 47 12.35 7.75 -39.52
N ASP A 48 13.05 6.61 -39.39
CA ASP A 48 13.76 6.22 -38.15
C ASP A 48 14.74 7.28 -37.61
N ASN A 49 15.21 8.19 -38.47
CA ASN A 49 16.07 9.32 -38.10
C ASN A 49 15.35 10.40 -37.27
N GLU A 50 14.02 10.45 -37.32
CA GLU A 50 13.18 11.46 -36.67
C GLU A 50 12.89 11.10 -35.21
N SER A 51 12.72 9.80 -34.92
CA SER A 51 12.67 9.25 -33.56
C SER A 51 13.91 9.62 -32.73
N ASP A 52 15.11 9.51 -33.31
CA ASP A 52 16.35 9.86 -32.62
C ASP A 52 16.53 11.38 -32.44
N LYS A 53 16.05 12.19 -33.39
CA LYS A 53 15.97 13.65 -33.23
C LYS A 53 14.98 14.03 -32.13
N LYS A 54 13.83 13.36 -32.05
CA LYS A 54 12.80 13.56 -31.01
C LYS A 54 13.33 13.18 -29.62
N LEU A 55 14.09 12.08 -29.52
CA LEU A 55 14.75 11.68 -28.27
C LEU A 55 15.87 12.65 -27.85
N LYS A 56 16.66 13.17 -28.79
CA LYS A 56 17.67 14.21 -28.52
C LYS A 56 17.02 15.53 -28.08
N ARG A 57 15.92 15.95 -28.73
CA ARG A 57 15.14 17.14 -28.34
C ARG A 57 14.55 16.99 -26.94
N LEU A 58 13.94 15.84 -26.60
CA LEU A 58 13.43 15.55 -25.27
C LEU A 58 14.54 15.59 -24.20
N LYS A 59 15.71 15.01 -24.47
CA LYS A 59 16.87 15.10 -23.57
C LYS A 59 17.36 16.54 -23.38
N ASN A 60 17.31 17.37 -24.43
CA ASN A 60 17.73 18.77 -24.35
C ASN A 60 16.72 19.64 -23.58
N ILE A 61 15.41 19.43 -23.82
CA ILE A 61 14.33 20.06 -23.05
C ILE A 61 14.43 19.69 -21.56
N GLU A 62 14.71 18.42 -21.27
CA GLU A 62 14.95 17.97 -19.89
C GLU A 62 16.17 18.64 -19.23
N ARG A 63 17.22 18.91 -19.99
CA ARG A 63 18.43 19.60 -19.52
C ARG A 63 18.15 21.07 -19.25
N ILE A 64 17.41 21.74 -20.14
CA ILE A 64 16.96 23.12 -19.98
C ILE A 64 16.04 23.25 -18.75
N HIS A 65 15.10 22.32 -18.54
CA HIS A 65 14.24 22.32 -17.35
C HIS A 65 15.01 22.17 -16.04
N ASN A 66 15.98 21.25 -15.99
CA ASN A 66 16.82 21.10 -14.80
C ASN A 66 17.64 22.37 -14.54
N ASN A 67 18.19 22.99 -15.59
CA ASN A 67 18.93 24.24 -15.46
C ASN A 67 18.03 25.40 -15.03
N ASN A 68 16.80 25.49 -15.54
CA ASN A 68 15.84 26.53 -15.15
C ASN A 68 15.36 26.34 -13.71
N TYR A 69 15.16 25.10 -13.25
CA TYR A 69 14.84 24.83 -11.85
C TYR A 69 16.01 25.20 -10.92
N ILE A 70 17.24 24.82 -11.28
CA ILE A 70 18.45 25.20 -10.56
C ILE A 70 18.61 26.72 -10.54
N ASN A 71 18.39 27.40 -11.66
CA ASN A 71 18.49 28.86 -11.76
C ASN A 71 17.38 29.58 -10.99
N SER A 72 16.15 29.08 -11.02
CA SER A 72 15.02 29.60 -10.24
C SER A 72 15.29 29.44 -8.74
N PHE A 73 15.77 28.27 -8.32
CA PHE A 73 16.17 28.01 -6.94
C PHE A 73 17.37 28.89 -6.52
N ASN A 74 18.35 29.08 -7.40
CA ASN A 74 19.48 29.98 -7.15
C ASN A 74 19.05 31.46 -7.10
N ASN A 75 18.04 31.86 -7.87
CA ASN A 75 17.47 33.20 -7.84
C ASN A 75 16.64 33.42 -6.56
N PHE A 76 15.88 32.41 -6.13
CA PHE A 76 15.22 32.39 -4.83
C PHE A 76 16.23 32.54 -3.70
N ILE A 77 17.35 31.80 -3.75
CA ILE A 77 18.47 31.93 -2.80
C ILE A 77 19.12 33.33 -2.87
N LYS A 78 19.24 33.94 -4.06
CA LYS A 78 19.83 35.28 -4.23
C LYS A 78 18.98 36.42 -3.68
N ASN A 79 17.67 36.23 -3.55
CA ASN A 79 16.76 37.29 -3.12
C ASN A 79 16.56 37.30 -1.60
N ASP A 80 17.04 36.28 -0.89
CA ASP A 80 16.85 36.14 0.55
C ASP A 80 18.19 36.33 1.29
N LYS A 81 18.38 37.52 1.88
CA LYS A 81 19.66 37.96 2.47
C LYS A 81 20.12 37.06 3.62
N ASP A 82 19.20 36.44 4.35
CA ASP A 82 19.49 35.52 5.46
C ASP A 82 19.94 34.14 4.97
N ILE A 83 19.54 33.75 3.75
CA ILE A 83 20.01 32.51 3.12
C ILE A 83 21.44 32.69 2.59
N ILE A 84 21.77 33.86 2.02
CA ILE A 84 23.09 34.16 1.46
C ILE A 84 24.20 34.13 2.51
N SER A 85 23.96 34.68 3.71
CA SER A 85 24.94 34.67 4.80
C SER A 85 25.24 33.23 5.26
N SER A 86 24.21 32.41 5.43
CA SER A 86 24.33 30.99 5.81
C SER A 86 25.05 30.11 4.75
N PHE A 87 24.95 30.48 3.47
CA PHE A 87 25.60 29.74 2.38
C PHE A 87 27.08 30.08 2.19
N LYS A 88 27.50 31.32 2.49
CA LYS A 88 28.91 31.72 2.38
C LYS A 88 29.80 31.02 3.41
N GLU A 89 29.27 30.72 4.60
CA GLU A 89 30.00 30.00 5.65
C GLU A 89 30.17 28.48 5.35
N MET A 90 29.30 27.87 4.54
CA MET A 90 29.36 26.43 4.22
C MET A 90 30.35 26.05 3.12
N ASN A 91 30.79 27.01 2.29
CA ASN A 91 31.69 26.74 1.17
C ASN A 91 33.16 26.61 1.58
N LEU A 92 33.51 26.78 2.87
CA LEU A 92 34.90 26.73 3.33
C LEU A 92 35.43 25.31 3.63
N ASN A 93 34.62 24.25 3.55
CA ASN A 93 35.05 22.87 3.85
C ASN A 93 34.65 21.83 2.77
N SER A 94 34.35 22.23 1.53
CA SER A 94 33.77 21.33 0.52
C SER A 94 34.77 20.51 -0.31
N ASP A 95 36.06 20.83 -0.28
CA ASP A 95 37.02 20.24 -1.24
C ASP A 95 37.34 18.75 -0.98
N GLN A 96 37.03 18.23 0.21
CA GLN A 96 37.17 16.80 0.52
C GLN A 96 35.91 15.94 0.28
N LEU A 97 34.74 16.55 0.10
CA LEU A 97 33.46 15.83 -0.06
C LEU A 97 33.04 15.59 -1.53
N ASN A 98 33.76 16.17 -2.49
CA ASN A 98 33.23 16.37 -3.85
C ASN A 98 33.68 15.37 -4.92
N LYS A 99 34.50 14.35 -4.63
CA LYS A 99 35.02 13.48 -5.70
C LYS A 99 34.16 12.24 -6.02
N GLU A 100 33.26 11.79 -5.14
CA GLU A 100 32.51 10.53 -5.37
C GLU A 100 31.01 10.56 -5.03
N MET A 101 30.49 11.64 -4.48
CA MET A 101 29.08 11.68 -4.06
C MET A 101 28.12 11.99 -5.22
N GLU A 102 26.99 11.28 -5.30
CA GLU A 102 25.95 11.61 -6.28
C GLU A 102 25.46 13.07 -6.05
N PRO A 103 25.18 13.85 -7.11
CA PRO A 103 24.72 15.23 -6.99
C PRO A 103 23.47 15.42 -6.11
N LEU A 104 22.61 14.40 -6.02
CA LEU A 104 21.44 14.42 -5.15
C LEU A 104 21.79 14.26 -3.67
N GLU A 105 22.82 13.49 -3.37
CA GLU A 105 23.33 13.33 -2.01
C GLU A 105 23.99 14.64 -1.54
N ILE A 106 24.74 15.30 -2.43
CA ILE A 106 25.26 16.64 -2.20
C ILE A 106 24.12 17.63 -1.90
N LEU A 107 23.03 17.60 -2.68
CA LEU A 107 21.86 18.46 -2.46
C LEU A 107 21.17 18.15 -1.12
N PHE A 108 21.00 16.88 -0.77
CA PHE A 108 20.45 16.47 0.51
C PHE A 108 21.27 17.04 1.67
N TRP A 109 22.60 16.87 1.66
CA TRP A 109 23.46 17.39 2.71
C TRP A 109 23.47 18.91 2.77
N ARG A 110 23.34 19.61 1.64
CA ARG A 110 23.18 21.07 1.62
C ARG A 110 21.88 21.52 2.28
N ILE A 111 20.75 20.87 1.97
CA ILE A 111 19.45 21.15 2.61
C ILE A 111 19.50 20.82 4.11
N PHE A 112 20.08 19.66 4.46
CA PHE A 112 20.15 19.19 5.84
C PHE A 112 21.04 20.08 6.72
N ARG A 113 22.18 20.55 6.21
CA ARG A 113 23.07 21.44 6.96
C ARG A 113 22.53 22.87 7.07
N ASN A 114 21.76 23.35 6.09
CA ASN A 114 21.15 24.67 6.14
C ASN A 114 20.02 24.69 7.18
N VAL A 115 20.21 25.40 8.30
CA VAL A 115 19.28 25.40 9.45
C VAL A 115 17.88 25.84 9.05
N TYR A 116 17.74 26.87 8.21
CA TYR A 116 16.45 27.39 7.76
C TYR A 116 15.73 26.40 6.84
N LEU A 117 16.41 25.91 5.80
CA LEU A 117 15.83 24.93 4.87
C LEU A 117 15.56 23.59 5.57
N ASN A 118 16.43 23.15 6.48
CA ASN A 118 16.17 21.98 7.31
C ASN A 118 14.91 22.19 8.14
N LYS A 119 14.78 23.31 8.87
CA LYS A 119 13.57 23.63 9.62
C LYS A 119 12.33 23.70 8.73
N LYS A 120 12.42 24.26 7.52
CA LYS A 120 11.26 24.44 6.63
C LYS A 120 10.86 23.14 5.93
N VAL A 121 11.81 22.45 5.30
CA VAL A 121 11.60 21.18 4.58
C VAL A 121 11.25 20.04 5.54
N PHE A 122 11.87 20.04 6.73
CA PHE A 122 11.63 19.04 7.77
C PHE A 122 10.77 19.58 8.93
N SER A 123 10.04 20.69 8.73
CA SER A 123 9.06 21.19 9.71
C SER A 123 7.96 20.15 9.95
N PHE A 124 7.55 19.42 8.92
CA PHE A 124 6.61 18.31 9.09
C PHE A 124 7.24 17.08 9.77
N LEU A 125 8.57 17.03 9.90
CA LEU A 125 9.26 16.05 10.75
C LEU A 125 9.35 16.50 12.22
N ILE A 126 8.70 17.60 12.64
CA ILE A 126 8.67 18.13 14.02
C ILE A 126 8.22 17.09 15.08
N SER A 127 7.73 15.90 14.68
CA SER A 127 7.68 14.73 15.57
C SER A 127 9.06 14.22 16.07
N LYS A 128 10.11 15.06 16.01
CA LYS A 128 11.53 14.77 16.26
C LYS A 128 11.83 14.18 17.64
N LYS A 129 10.96 14.29 18.64
CA LYS A 129 11.24 13.67 19.94
C LYS A 129 11.21 12.14 19.87
N ASN A 130 10.38 11.54 18.99
CA ASN A 130 10.09 10.11 19.08
C ASN A 130 10.40 9.28 17.84
N HIS A 131 10.39 9.88 16.66
CA HIS A 131 10.59 9.17 15.40
C HIS A 131 11.99 9.44 14.86
N THR A 132 13.01 9.01 15.61
CA THR A 132 14.37 8.96 15.07
C THR A 132 14.43 7.93 13.95
N TYR A 133 15.37 8.11 13.02
CA TYR A 133 15.58 7.12 11.96
C TYR A 133 15.84 5.71 12.52
N ASP A 134 16.35 5.61 13.75
CA ASP A 134 16.66 4.36 14.45
C ASP A 134 15.43 3.56 14.89
N VAL A 135 14.29 4.21 15.16
CA VAL A 135 13.06 3.49 15.52
C VAL A 135 12.41 2.81 14.31
N ASN A 136 12.82 3.16 13.08
CA ASN A 136 12.38 2.50 11.86
C ASN A 136 13.18 1.22 11.62
N PHE A 137 12.91 0.17 12.40
CA PHE A 137 13.56 -1.13 12.24
C PHE A 137 12.61 -2.24 11.76
N CYS A 138 11.30 -2.11 11.93
CA CYS A 138 10.35 -3.17 11.57
C CYS A 138 9.97 -3.11 10.07
N VAL A 139 10.42 -4.07 9.28
CA VAL A 139 10.29 -4.09 7.81
C VAL A 139 8.83 -3.99 7.33
N PRO A 140 7.87 -4.78 7.86
CA PRO A 140 6.46 -4.64 7.45
C PRO A 140 5.89 -3.25 7.73
N ILE A 141 6.24 -2.66 8.88
CA ILE A 141 5.82 -1.31 9.25
C ILE A 141 6.44 -0.28 8.31
N ILE A 142 7.74 -0.43 7.98
CA ILE A 142 8.42 0.48 7.06
C ILE A 142 7.72 0.49 5.69
N TYR A 143 7.43 -0.68 5.11
CA TYR A 143 6.71 -0.77 3.83
C TYR A 143 5.28 -0.26 3.87
N ARG A 144 4.58 -0.43 5.00
CA ARG A 144 3.22 0.07 5.17
C ARG A 144 3.19 1.60 5.33
N ASP A 145 4.19 2.16 6.00
CA ASP A 145 4.10 3.52 6.53
C ASP A 145 4.91 4.54 5.74
N PHE A 146 5.88 4.10 4.92
CA PHE A 146 6.78 4.99 4.19
C PHE A 146 6.75 4.72 2.67
N PRO A 147 6.46 5.74 1.84
CA PRO A 147 6.44 5.56 0.37
C PRO A 147 7.84 5.28 -0.21
N ASN A 148 8.90 5.65 0.50
CA ASN A 148 10.31 5.37 0.20
C ASN A 148 10.87 4.20 1.03
N ALA A 149 10.01 3.24 1.40
CA ALA A 149 10.37 2.10 2.23
C ALA A 149 11.58 1.32 1.71
N SER A 150 11.65 1.07 0.39
CA SER A 150 12.79 0.35 -0.20
C SER A 150 14.11 1.07 0.04
N GLU A 151 14.13 2.40 -0.07
CA GLU A 151 15.31 3.21 0.20
C GLU A 151 15.72 3.18 1.68
N ILE A 152 14.75 3.28 2.61
CA ILE A 152 15.01 3.17 4.06
C ILE A 152 15.61 1.79 4.38
N ILE A 153 15.03 0.72 3.85
CA ILE A 153 15.54 -0.64 4.05
C ILE A 153 16.93 -0.81 3.44
N MET A 154 17.16 -0.34 2.22
CA MET A 154 18.47 -0.41 1.57
C MET A 154 19.55 0.29 2.38
N ASP A 155 19.25 1.47 2.91
CA ASP A 155 20.17 2.22 3.74
C ASP A 155 20.44 1.50 5.08
N LYS A 156 19.40 1.00 5.76
CA LYS A 156 19.54 0.19 6.99
C LYS A 156 20.39 -1.07 6.79
N VAL A 157 20.20 -1.77 5.67
CA VAL A 157 21.03 -2.93 5.30
C VAL A 157 22.46 -2.49 4.98
N LYS A 158 22.64 -1.38 4.27
CA LYS A 158 23.96 -0.85 3.91
C LYS A 158 24.78 -0.47 5.14
N SER A 159 24.14 0.10 6.16
CA SER A 159 24.75 0.50 7.44
C SER A 159 24.87 -0.63 8.45
N GLY A 160 24.33 -1.83 8.15
CA GLY A 160 24.26 -2.93 9.12
C GLY A 160 23.34 -2.63 10.31
N SER A 161 22.43 -1.68 10.18
CA SER A 161 21.48 -1.34 11.23
C SER A 161 20.50 -2.48 11.49
N TYR A 162 20.01 -2.60 12.70
CA TYR A 162 19.04 -3.64 13.02
C TYR A 162 17.74 -3.52 12.20
N LEU A 163 17.23 -4.66 11.71
CA LEU A 163 15.94 -4.79 11.06
C LEU A 163 15.17 -5.99 11.65
N SER A 164 13.91 -5.77 12.00
CA SER A 164 12.97 -6.82 12.38
C SER A 164 12.09 -7.18 11.18
N PHE A 165 12.07 -8.46 10.81
CA PHE A 165 11.32 -8.94 9.65
C PHE A 165 9.89 -9.40 10.01
N GLY A 166 9.51 -9.36 11.29
CA GLY A 166 8.21 -9.83 11.80
C GLY A 166 8.12 -11.35 11.96
N ASN A 167 7.17 -11.83 12.78
CA ASN A 167 6.93 -13.26 12.99
C ASN A 167 6.01 -13.83 11.89
N GLU A 168 6.17 -15.11 11.58
CA GLU A 168 5.38 -15.83 10.56
C GLU A 168 3.87 -15.92 10.87
N SER A 169 3.46 -15.71 12.12
CA SER A 169 2.11 -16.04 12.61
C SER A 169 1.00 -15.06 12.21
N LEU A 170 1.32 -13.91 11.63
CA LEU A 170 0.34 -12.91 11.21
C LEU A 170 0.50 -12.61 9.71
N ASP A 171 -0.30 -13.30 8.88
CA ASP A 171 -0.68 -13.04 7.48
C ASP A 171 0.36 -12.42 6.52
N GLN A 172 0.77 -13.19 5.48
CA GLN A 172 1.28 -12.82 4.13
C GLN A 172 2.34 -11.69 3.95
N GLN A 173 2.77 -11.02 5.02
CA GLN A 173 3.61 -9.81 5.01
C GLN A 173 4.91 -10.01 5.79
N HIS A 174 5.49 -11.22 5.72
CA HIS A 174 6.85 -11.43 6.23
C HIS A 174 7.81 -10.42 5.59
N GLY A 175 8.67 -9.79 6.39
CA GLY A 175 9.52 -8.67 5.99
C GLY A 175 10.43 -9.01 4.81
N PHE A 176 10.99 -10.22 4.77
CA PHE A 176 11.76 -10.70 3.62
C PHE A 176 10.91 -10.80 2.35
N GLY A 177 9.69 -11.33 2.46
CA GLY A 177 8.76 -11.39 1.34
C GLY A 177 8.46 -10.01 0.77
N LEU A 178 8.30 -9.00 1.63
CA LEU A 178 8.14 -7.61 1.20
C LEU A 178 9.38 -7.07 0.50
N ILE A 179 10.57 -7.28 1.05
CA ILE A 179 11.84 -6.88 0.43
C ILE A 179 11.99 -7.51 -0.96
N PHE A 180 11.76 -8.82 -1.08
CA PHE A 180 11.90 -9.53 -2.36
C PHE A 180 10.84 -9.13 -3.39
N ARG A 181 9.64 -8.71 -2.97
CA ARG A 181 8.61 -8.20 -3.89
C ARG A 181 8.92 -6.80 -4.41
N HIS A 182 9.58 -5.95 -3.62
CA HIS A 182 9.79 -4.54 -3.97
C HIS A 182 11.16 -4.27 -4.63
N ILE A 183 12.18 -5.10 -4.40
CA ILE A 183 13.55 -4.87 -4.91
C ILE A 183 13.93 -5.97 -5.91
N GLN A 184 13.41 -5.90 -7.15
CA GLN A 184 13.57 -7.00 -8.13
C GLN A 184 14.48 -6.67 -9.32
N GLU A 185 14.81 -5.40 -9.52
CA GLU A 185 15.55 -4.98 -10.72
C GLU A 185 17.01 -5.47 -10.64
N ASP A 186 17.42 -6.26 -11.63
CA ASP A 186 18.80 -6.74 -11.72
C ASP A 186 19.75 -5.62 -12.17
N ASN A 187 20.43 -5.01 -11.20
CA ASN A 187 21.48 -4.01 -11.39
C ASN A 187 22.53 -4.14 -10.27
N GLU A 188 23.70 -3.55 -10.47
CA GLU A 188 24.82 -3.64 -9.53
C GLU A 188 24.45 -3.18 -8.11
N TYR A 189 23.73 -2.07 -8.00
CA TYR A 189 23.30 -1.52 -6.71
C TYR A 189 22.43 -2.51 -5.92
N ASN A 190 21.44 -3.15 -6.56
CA ASN A 190 20.58 -4.13 -5.91
C ASN A 190 21.29 -5.47 -5.65
N ARG A 191 22.26 -5.87 -6.49
CA ARG A 191 23.12 -7.02 -6.22
C ARG A 191 23.92 -6.81 -4.94
N ASN A 192 24.57 -5.66 -4.81
CA ASN A 192 25.35 -5.28 -3.62
C ASN A 192 24.44 -5.19 -2.39
N PHE A 193 23.22 -4.66 -2.54
CA PHE A 193 22.22 -4.68 -1.48
C PHE A 193 21.92 -6.11 -0.99
N TYR A 194 21.64 -7.06 -1.89
CA TYR A 194 21.34 -8.43 -1.49
C TYR A 194 22.52 -9.16 -0.87
N GLN A 195 23.75 -8.90 -1.36
CA GLN A 195 24.96 -9.42 -0.73
C GLN A 195 25.04 -8.99 0.73
N LYS A 196 24.89 -7.68 0.98
CA LYS A 196 24.86 -7.13 2.35
C LYS A 196 23.68 -7.63 3.17
N LEU A 197 22.50 -7.80 2.56
CA LEU A 197 21.32 -8.34 3.25
C LEU A 197 21.60 -9.77 3.73
N PHE A 198 22.16 -10.63 2.88
CA PHE A 198 22.45 -12.00 3.30
C PHE A 198 23.64 -12.06 4.25
N GLU A 199 24.67 -11.24 4.07
CA GLU A 199 25.79 -11.12 5.02
C GLU A 199 25.29 -10.72 6.42
N ASN A 200 24.44 -9.70 6.51
CA ASN A 200 24.01 -9.13 7.78
C ASN A 200 22.88 -9.93 8.44
N TYR A 201 22.00 -10.59 7.68
CA TYR A 201 20.75 -11.15 8.22
C TYR A 201 20.46 -12.62 7.86
N SER A 202 21.32 -13.33 7.11
CA SER A 202 21.05 -14.75 6.79
C SER A 202 20.98 -15.65 8.03
N ASN A 203 21.73 -15.33 9.10
CA ASN A 203 21.78 -16.10 10.35
C ASN A 203 20.47 -16.09 11.16
N TYR A 204 19.47 -15.31 10.76
CA TYR A 204 18.17 -15.28 11.42
C TYR A 204 17.18 -16.31 10.85
N PHE A 205 17.48 -16.92 9.70
CA PHE A 205 16.56 -17.78 8.97
C PHE A 205 17.29 -18.97 8.36
N SER A 206 16.59 -20.08 8.17
CA SER A 206 17.17 -21.18 7.41
C SER A 206 17.34 -20.77 5.93
N SER A 207 18.39 -21.26 5.26
CA SER A 207 18.58 -21.02 3.82
C SER A 207 17.37 -21.48 3.01
N LYS A 208 16.70 -22.56 3.46
CA LYS A 208 15.48 -23.11 2.90
C LYS A 208 14.31 -22.12 2.97
N GLU A 209 14.10 -21.49 4.11
CA GLU A 209 13.02 -20.52 4.30
C GLU A 209 13.25 -19.27 3.43
N LEU A 210 14.47 -18.73 3.44
CA LEU A 210 14.84 -17.60 2.58
C LEU A 210 14.61 -17.92 1.09
N SER A 211 15.09 -19.08 0.63
CA SER A 211 14.90 -19.54 -0.74
C SER A 211 13.43 -19.64 -1.10
N THR A 212 12.62 -20.20 -0.19
CA THR A 212 11.16 -20.29 -0.35
C THR A 212 10.53 -18.92 -0.55
N LYS A 213 10.84 -17.95 0.33
CA LYS A 213 10.32 -16.57 0.23
C LYS A 213 10.79 -15.86 -1.04
N ILE A 214 12.02 -16.11 -1.50
CA ILE A 214 12.54 -15.56 -2.76
C ILE A 214 11.76 -16.10 -3.96
N ILE A 215 11.49 -17.41 -3.98
CA ILE A 215 10.75 -18.08 -5.06
C ILE A 215 9.29 -17.60 -5.09
N GLU A 216 8.62 -17.52 -3.93
CA GLU A 216 7.26 -16.98 -3.79
C GLU A 216 7.16 -15.51 -4.24
N ALA A 217 8.22 -14.73 -4.01
CA ALA A 217 8.30 -13.35 -4.47
C ALA A 217 8.72 -13.22 -5.95
N HIS A 218 9.11 -14.33 -6.60
CA HIS A 218 9.61 -14.40 -7.97
C HIS A 218 10.86 -13.54 -8.22
N ASN A 219 11.71 -13.37 -7.20
CA ASN A 219 12.88 -12.49 -7.27
C ASN A 219 14.14 -13.22 -7.75
N ILE A 220 14.32 -13.30 -9.06
CA ILE A 220 15.47 -13.98 -9.70
C ILE A 220 16.82 -13.35 -9.28
N LEU A 221 16.85 -12.04 -9.04
CA LEU A 221 18.06 -11.35 -8.59
C LEU A 221 18.49 -11.88 -7.22
N ALA A 222 17.59 -11.83 -6.24
CA ALA A 222 17.87 -12.31 -4.88
C ALA A 222 18.28 -13.79 -4.90
N PHE A 223 17.61 -14.60 -5.74
CA PHE A 223 17.94 -16.01 -5.92
C PHE A 223 19.38 -16.23 -6.40
N ASN A 224 19.81 -15.48 -7.43
CA ASN A 224 21.17 -15.57 -7.94
C ASN A 224 22.24 -15.12 -6.94
N VAL A 225 21.93 -14.11 -6.11
CA VAL A 225 22.87 -13.61 -5.10
C VAL A 225 22.98 -14.57 -3.91
N LEU A 226 21.86 -15.15 -3.47
CA LEU A 226 21.86 -16.17 -2.42
C LEU A 226 22.58 -17.44 -2.86
N ASN A 227 22.39 -17.82 -4.14
CA ASN A 227 22.92 -19.03 -4.75
C ASN A 227 22.72 -20.29 -3.87
N PRO A 228 21.47 -20.63 -3.53
CA PRO A 228 21.20 -21.73 -2.61
C PRO A 228 21.69 -23.06 -3.19
N VAL A 229 22.44 -23.82 -2.38
CA VAL A 229 22.99 -25.13 -2.76
C VAL A 229 21.87 -26.18 -2.89
N GLU A 230 20.84 -26.06 -2.05
CA GLU A 230 19.69 -26.97 -2.05
C GLU A 230 18.39 -26.16 -2.04
N ILE A 231 17.50 -26.48 -2.97
CA ILE A 231 16.09 -26.10 -2.91
C ILE A 231 15.32 -27.37 -2.62
N ASP A 232 14.41 -27.31 -1.66
CA ASP A 232 13.48 -28.41 -1.43
C ASP A 232 12.62 -28.63 -2.69
N PRO A 233 12.76 -29.77 -3.40
CA PRO A 233 11.98 -30.05 -4.60
C PRO A 233 10.47 -30.13 -4.30
N VAL A 234 10.07 -30.27 -3.03
CA VAL A 234 8.67 -30.41 -2.59
C VAL A 234 7.90 -29.10 -2.68
N TYR A 235 8.53 -27.92 -2.64
CA TYR A 235 7.81 -26.64 -2.62
C TYR A 235 8.19 -25.71 -3.77
N ILE A 236 7.38 -25.77 -4.83
CA ILE A 236 7.46 -24.83 -5.95
C ILE A 236 6.07 -24.23 -6.17
N PRO A 237 5.92 -22.90 -5.99
CA PRO A 237 4.63 -22.26 -6.11
C PRO A 237 4.08 -22.39 -7.53
N PRO A 238 2.75 -22.49 -7.69
CA PRO A 238 2.16 -22.61 -9.00
C PRO A 238 2.38 -21.34 -9.83
N ILE A 239 2.31 -21.50 -11.15
CA ILE A 239 2.38 -20.39 -12.09
C ILE A 239 1.04 -19.65 -12.06
N THR A 240 1.03 -18.50 -11.40
CA THR A 240 -0.13 -17.60 -11.32
C THR A 240 0.01 -16.38 -12.24
N ASN A 241 1.23 -16.02 -12.65
CA ASN A 241 1.50 -14.88 -13.52
C ASN A 241 2.80 -15.05 -14.33
N TYR A 242 3.16 -14.05 -15.14
CA TYR A 242 4.36 -14.15 -15.97
C TYR A 242 5.69 -14.08 -15.18
N GLN A 243 5.72 -13.41 -14.02
CA GLN A 243 6.94 -13.37 -13.18
C GLN A 243 7.18 -14.72 -12.51
N SER A 244 6.12 -15.38 -12.02
CA SER A 244 6.23 -16.73 -11.49
C SER A 244 6.77 -17.70 -12.53
N PHE A 245 6.27 -17.62 -13.77
CA PHE A 245 6.81 -18.40 -14.88
C PHE A 245 8.30 -18.13 -15.15
N LYS A 246 8.74 -16.87 -15.11
CA LYS A 246 10.17 -16.56 -15.27
C LYS A 246 11.02 -17.19 -14.18
N MET A 247 10.54 -17.16 -12.93
CA MET A 247 11.22 -17.80 -11.80
C MET A 247 11.33 -19.31 -12.03
N ILE A 248 10.23 -19.99 -12.38
CA ILE A 248 10.25 -21.44 -12.72
C ILE A 248 11.26 -21.75 -13.83
N ASN A 249 11.20 -21.01 -14.94
CA ASN A 249 12.14 -21.21 -16.04
C ASN A 249 13.60 -20.88 -15.64
N HIS A 250 13.82 -20.01 -14.67
CA HIS A 250 15.15 -19.78 -14.10
C HIS A 250 15.62 -20.97 -13.26
N LEU A 251 14.76 -21.53 -12.41
CA LEU A 251 15.04 -22.72 -11.60
C LEU A 251 15.38 -23.93 -12.48
N LEU A 252 14.59 -24.18 -13.54
CA LEU A 252 14.85 -25.26 -14.50
C LEU A 252 16.23 -25.12 -15.17
N LYS A 253 16.63 -23.89 -15.55
CA LYS A 253 17.95 -23.63 -16.13
C LYS A 253 19.11 -23.90 -15.18
N LYS A 254 18.86 -23.80 -13.87
CA LYS A 254 19.83 -24.09 -12.81
C LYS A 254 19.86 -25.59 -12.43
N GLY A 255 19.09 -26.43 -13.12
CA GLY A 255 19.03 -27.87 -12.87
C GLY A 255 18.09 -28.25 -11.73
N HIS A 256 17.31 -27.30 -11.18
CA HIS A 256 16.28 -27.63 -10.21
C HIS A 256 15.07 -28.21 -10.94
N TYR A 257 14.83 -29.51 -10.75
CA TYR A 257 13.66 -30.17 -11.29
C TYR A 257 12.40 -29.73 -10.53
N ALA A 258 11.41 -29.31 -11.30
CA ALA A 258 10.19 -28.72 -10.78
C ALA A 258 8.98 -29.31 -11.47
N ASN A 259 8.12 -30.01 -10.74
CA ASN A 259 6.76 -30.26 -11.18
C ASN A 259 5.96 -28.96 -11.03
N PHE A 260 6.11 -28.05 -11.98
CA PHE A 260 5.33 -26.83 -11.99
C PHE A 260 3.94 -27.11 -12.55
N ARG A 261 2.95 -26.43 -11.98
CA ARG A 261 1.57 -26.44 -12.47
C ARG A 261 1.10 -25.01 -12.63
N PHE A 262 0.24 -24.78 -13.60
CA PHE A 262 -0.53 -23.55 -13.64
C PHE A 262 -1.68 -23.65 -12.64
N HIS A 263 -1.89 -22.60 -11.86
CA HIS A 263 -3.03 -22.48 -10.96
C HIS A 263 -3.54 -21.05 -11.05
N ASP A 264 -4.85 -20.90 -11.28
CA ASP A 264 -5.51 -19.59 -11.46
C ASP A 264 -4.85 -18.65 -12.48
N PHE A 265 -4.05 -19.19 -13.41
CA PHE A 265 -3.42 -18.40 -14.45
C PHE A 265 -4.47 -18.00 -15.49
N ASN A 266 -4.67 -16.69 -15.64
CA ASN A 266 -5.55 -16.14 -16.66
C ASN A 266 -4.73 -15.53 -17.81
N PRO A 267 -4.65 -16.16 -19.01
CA PRO A 267 -3.95 -15.61 -20.16
C PRO A 267 -4.58 -14.30 -20.68
N PHE A 268 -5.83 -14.01 -20.31
CA PHE A 268 -6.58 -12.82 -20.74
C PHE A 268 -6.45 -11.63 -19.77
N ALA A 269 -5.69 -11.77 -18.67
CA ALA A 269 -5.49 -10.67 -17.72
C ALA A 269 -4.72 -9.49 -18.33
N ASP A 270 -5.04 -8.25 -17.93
CA ASP A 270 -4.46 -7.02 -18.51
C ASP A 270 -2.93 -6.91 -18.37
N SER A 271 -2.37 -7.61 -17.37
CA SER A 271 -0.94 -7.71 -17.10
C SER A 271 -0.20 -8.70 -18.02
N ILE A 272 -0.92 -9.57 -18.72
CA ILE A 272 -0.37 -10.57 -19.64
C ILE A 272 -0.47 -10.04 -21.07
N LYS A 273 0.70 -9.84 -21.69
CA LYS A 273 0.81 -9.40 -23.08
C LYS A 273 1.05 -10.59 -24.00
N LEU A 274 0.73 -10.47 -25.29
CA LEU A 274 0.89 -11.56 -26.26
C LEU A 274 2.31 -12.13 -26.26
N LYS A 275 3.35 -11.28 -26.23
CA LYS A 275 4.76 -11.73 -26.15
C LYS A 275 5.07 -12.59 -24.93
N HIS A 276 4.32 -12.47 -23.84
CA HIS A 276 4.50 -13.31 -22.65
C HIS A 276 3.98 -14.72 -22.92
N ILE A 277 2.79 -14.83 -23.55
CA ILE A 277 2.17 -16.11 -23.92
C ILE A 277 3.06 -16.86 -24.91
N LEU A 278 3.53 -16.21 -25.97
CA LEU A 278 4.42 -16.83 -26.96
C LEU A 278 5.70 -17.40 -26.30
N LYS A 279 6.29 -16.64 -25.35
CA LYS A 279 7.46 -17.09 -24.59
C LYS A 279 7.15 -18.27 -23.66
N MET A 280 5.97 -18.30 -23.05
CA MET A 280 5.52 -19.39 -22.19
C MET A 280 5.33 -20.65 -23.02
N VAL A 281 4.53 -20.59 -24.09
CA VAL A 281 4.27 -21.69 -25.02
C VAL A 281 5.58 -22.28 -25.54
N LYS A 282 6.47 -21.45 -26.08
CA LYS A 282 7.77 -21.91 -26.61
C LYS A 282 8.57 -22.73 -25.59
N LYS A 283 8.50 -22.38 -24.31
CA LYS A 283 9.26 -23.03 -23.23
C LYS A 283 8.57 -24.27 -22.68
N ILE A 284 7.26 -24.22 -22.52
CA ILE A 284 6.44 -25.35 -22.10
C ILE A 284 6.57 -26.48 -23.11
N SER A 285 6.41 -26.18 -24.39
CA SER A 285 6.46 -27.21 -25.43
C SER A 285 7.83 -27.90 -25.53
N LEU A 286 8.93 -27.17 -25.27
CA LEU A 286 10.28 -27.74 -25.14
C LEU A 286 10.40 -28.73 -23.97
N SER A 287 9.65 -28.52 -22.88
CA SER A 287 9.70 -29.41 -21.71
C SER A 287 8.87 -30.69 -21.87
N GLN A 288 7.80 -30.65 -22.67
CA GLN A 288 6.84 -31.76 -22.76
C GLN A 288 7.13 -32.77 -23.88
N ARG A 289 8.07 -32.48 -24.80
CA ARG A 289 8.45 -33.33 -25.95
C ARG A 289 7.27 -33.82 -26.83
N SER A 290 6.08 -33.25 -26.68
CA SER A 290 4.84 -33.74 -27.30
C SER A 290 4.46 -33.02 -28.59
N ILE A 291 5.12 -31.91 -28.91
CA ILE A 291 4.88 -31.10 -30.11
C ILE A 291 6.19 -30.93 -30.85
N ASP A 292 6.16 -31.10 -32.18
CA ASP A 292 7.30 -30.90 -33.05
C ASP A 292 7.89 -29.47 -32.94
N GLN A 293 9.22 -29.39 -32.91
CA GLN A 293 9.95 -28.13 -32.67
C GLN A 293 9.75 -27.12 -33.80
N ASN A 294 9.60 -27.57 -35.04
CA ASN A 294 9.36 -26.68 -36.18
C ASN A 294 7.97 -26.06 -36.06
N THR A 295 6.96 -26.86 -35.73
CA THR A 295 5.59 -26.40 -35.48
C THR A 295 5.54 -25.33 -34.37
N ILE A 296 6.27 -25.55 -33.27
CA ILE A 296 6.36 -24.56 -32.17
C ILE A 296 7.04 -23.28 -32.67
N ASN A 297 8.16 -23.40 -33.39
CA ASN A 297 8.90 -22.26 -33.89
C ASN A 297 8.07 -21.42 -34.88
N GLU A 298 7.28 -22.06 -35.73
CA GLU A 298 6.36 -21.39 -36.66
C GLU A 298 5.25 -20.63 -35.92
N ILE A 299 4.58 -21.29 -34.97
CA ILE A 299 3.43 -20.72 -34.26
C ILE A 299 3.86 -19.61 -33.26
N THR A 300 5.06 -19.74 -32.69
CA THR A 300 5.61 -18.77 -31.72
C THR A 300 6.54 -17.73 -32.36
N ASN A 301 6.68 -17.71 -33.70
CA ASN A 301 7.57 -16.78 -34.38
C ASN A 301 7.12 -15.33 -34.12
N PRO A 302 7.93 -14.50 -33.44
CA PRO A 302 7.56 -13.10 -33.18
C PRO A 302 7.38 -12.29 -34.47
N ASN A 303 7.96 -12.71 -35.60
CA ASN A 303 7.80 -12.03 -36.89
C ASN A 303 6.39 -12.15 -37.46
N ASN A 304 5.57 -13.06 -36.94
CA ASN A 304 4.15 -13.16 -37.32
C ASN A 304 3.30 -12.03 -36.72
N PHE A 305 3.88 -11.21 -35.82
CA PHE A 305 3.18 -10.15 -35.10
C PHE A 305 3.97 -8.84 -35.19
N THR A 306 3.25 -7.73 -35.25
CA THR A 306 3.87 -6.41 -35.12
C THR A 306 4.33 -6.16 -33.68
N LYS A 307 5.24 -5.20 -33.50
CA LYS A 307 5.73 -4.80 -32.17
C LYS A 307 4.58 -4.36 -31.25
N ASP A 308 3.59 -3.66 -31.80
CA ASP A 308 2.44 -3.19 -31.06
C ASP A 308 1.53 -4.35 -30.65
N GLN A 309 1.31 -5.32 -31.55
CA GLN A 309 0.56 -6.54 -31.24
C GLN A 309 1.22 -7.34 -30.11
N LEU A 310 2.54 -7.52 -30.18
CA LEU A 310 3.31 -8.19 -29.13
C LEU A 310 3.22 -7.47 -27.77
N SER A 311 3.01 -6.16 -27.77
CA SER A 311 2.87 -5.33 -26.56
C SER A 311 1.44 -5.28 -26.01
N SER A 312 0.46 -5.70 -26.81
CA SER A 312 -0.97 -5.68 -26.49
C SER A 312 -1.40 -6.94 -25.72
N THR A 313 -2.54 -6.86 -25.03
CA THR A 313 -3.22 -8.03 -24.43
C THR A 313 -4.03 -8.76 -25.50
N ILE A 314 -4.47 -9.99 -25.22
CA ILE A 314 -5.36 -10.71 -26.15
C ILE A 314 -6.68 -9.95 -26.35
N ASN A 315 -7.30 -9.48 -25.27
CA ASN A 315 -8.57 -8.75 -25.33
C ASN A 315 -8.43 -7.46 -26.18
N GLN A 316 -7.33 -6.70 -25.99
CA GLN A 316 -7.06 -5.52 -26.82
C GLN A 316 -6.96 -5.83 -28.32
N LEU A 317 -6.48 -7.02 -28.68
CA LEU A 317 -6.32 -7.43 -30.08
C LEU A 317 -7.60 -8.01 -30.68
N LEU A 318 -8.37 -8.78 -29.90
CA LEU A 318 -9.40 -9.66 -30.42
C LEU A 318 -10.82 -9.27 -30.00
N ASP A 319 -11.02 -8.33 -29.07
CA ASP A 319 -12.37 -7.98 -28.61
C ASP A 319 -13.28 -7.56 -29.77
N THR A 320 -12.76 -6.85 -30.78
CA THR A 320 -13.55 -6.44 -31.97
C THR A 320 -13.89 -7.59 -32.93
N GLN A 321 -13.34 -8.79 -32.69
CA GLN A 321 -13.50 -10.00 -33.53
C GLN A 321 -14.45 -11.03 -32.90
N SER A 322 -15.06 -10.69 -31.75
CA SER A 322 -15.99 -11.58 -31.06
C SER A 322 -17.25 -11.86 -31.88
N SER A 323 -17.61 -13.15 -31.93
CA SER A 323 -18.96 -13.64 -31.59
C SER A 323 -20.13 -12.67 -31.74
N LEU A 324 -20.19 -11.84 -30.71
CA LEU A 324 -21.34 -11.06 -30.30
C LEU A 324 -21.51 -9.78 -31.12
N ILE A 325 -20.48 -9.34 -31.84
CA ILE A 325 -20.49 -8.11 -32.62
C ILE A 325 -21.17 -8.36 -33.97
N ASN A 326 -22.26 -7.64 -34.24
CA ASN A 326 -22.95 -7.65 -35.52
C ASN A 326 -22.10 -6.92 -36.58
N ASN A 327 -22.22 -7.36 -37.83
CA ASN A 327 -21.51 -6.77 -38.98
C ASN A 327 -20.00 -6.66 -38.74
N ARG A 328 -19.37 -7.77 -38.32
CA ARG A 328 -17.93 -7.79 -38.10
C ARG A 328 -17.20 -7.33 -39.36
N PRO A 329 -16.24 -6.40 -39.25
CA PRO A 329 -15.43 -6.04 -40.39
C PRO A 329 -14.65 -7.29 -40.82
N SER A 330 -14.96 -7.82 -42.00
CA SER A 330 -14.19 -8.91 -42.61
C SER A 330 -12.77 -8.43 -42.83
N ASN A 331 -11.87 -8.78 -41.92
CA ASN A 331 -10.47 -8.43 -41.99
C ASN A 331 -9.63 -9.71 -41.97
N ARG A 332 -9.29 -10.20 -43.16
CA ARG A 332 -8.48 -11.41 -43.35
C ARG A 332 -7.20 -11.43 -42.53
N HIS A 333 -6.59 -10.25 -42.30
CA HIS A 333 -5.38 -10.14 -41.47
C HIS A 333 -5.69 -10.40 -39.98
N MET A 334 -6.79 -9.87 -39.47
CA MET A 334 -7.23 -10.12 -38.09
C MET A 334 -7.67 -11.57 -37.88
N ASP A 335 -8.28 -12.20 -38.88
CA ASP A 335 -8.59 -13.63 -38.83
C ASP A 335 -7.32 -14.49 -38.72
N ALA A 336 -6.28 -14.15 -39.50
CA ALA A 336 -4.99 -14.82 -39.41
C ALA A 336 -4.35 -14.66 -38.01
N ILE A 337 -4.38 -13.45 -37.43
CA ILE A 337 -3.90 -13.20 -36.07
C ILE A 337 -4.70 -14.01 -35.05
N LYS A 338 -6.02 -14.02 -35.15
CA LYS A 338 -6.92 -14.78 -34.27
C LYS A 338 -6.57 -16.27 -34.29
N ILE A 339 -6.37 -16.85 -35.48
CA ILE A 339 -5.96 -18.25 -35.65
C ILE A 339 -4.60 -18.51 -34.97
N LEU A 340 -3.62 -17.63 -35.17
CA LEU A 340 -2.30 -17.79 -34.55
C LEU A 340 -2.35 -17.70 -33.01
N ILE A 341 -3.13 -16.77 -32.47
CA ILE A 341 -3.32 -16.65 -31.01
C ILE A 341 -4.03 -17.90 -30.48
N LEU A 342 -5.07 -18.39 -31.16
CA LEU A 342 -5.80 -19.60 -30.76
C LEU A 342 -4.88 -20.82 -30.73
N LYS A 343 -4.02 -21.01 -31.74
CA LYS A 343 -3.02 -22.09 -31.76
C LYS A 343 -2.10 -22.04 -30.54
N ASN A 344 -1.59 -20.86 -30.19
CA ASN A 344 -0.75 -20.68 -29.00
C ASN A 344 -1.52 -20.95 -27.70
N LEU A 345 -2.76 -20.46 -27.59
CA LEU A 345 -3.60 -20.67 -26.41
C LEU A 345 -3.96 -22.13 -26.22
N ASN A 346 -4.27 -22.88 -27.28
CA ASN A 346 -4.62 -24.30 -27.16
C ASN A 346 -3.47 -25.12 -26.57
N ILE A 347 -2.22 -24.78 -26.89
CA ILE A 347 -1.05 -25.42 -26.27
C ILE A 347 -1.00 -25.10 -24.78
N LEU A 348 -1.18 -23.84 -24.41
CA LEU A 348 -1.17 -23.42 -23.01
C LEU A 348 -2.36 -23.98 -22.22
N LEU A 349 -3.54 -24.07 -22.83
CA LEU A 349 -4.78 -24.54 -22.22
C LEU A 349 -4.79 -26.06 -22.03
N LYS A 350 -4.16 -26.83 -22.92
CA LYS A 350 -3.98 -28.27 -22.74
C LYS A 350 -3.26 -28.59 -21.43
N ASP A 351 -2.29 -27.76 -21.05
CA ASP A 351 -1.59 -27.87 -19.78
C ASP A 351 -2.44 -27.44 -18.59
N LEU A 352 -3.19 -26.35 -18.74
CA LEU A 352 -4.12 -25.86 -17.72
C LEU A 352 -5.20 -26.91 -17.39
N GLN A 353 -5.75 -27.57 -18.42
CA GLN A 353 -6.81 -28.59 -18.29
C GLN A 353 -6.38 -29.82 -17.50
N SER A 354 -5.07 -30.09 -17.38
CA SER A 354 -4.58 -31.19 -16.56
C SER A 354 -4.78 -31.00 -15.04
N VAL A 355 -5.26 -29.82 -14.61
CA VAL A 355 -5.27 -29.40 -13.19
C VAL A 355 -6.67 -28.96 -12.69
N ASP A 356 -7.76 -29.53 -13.21
CA ASP A 356 -9.15 -29.11 -12.88
C ASP A 356 -9.46 -27.61 -13.15
N THR A 357 -8.57 -26.88 -13.83
CA THR A 357 -8.81 -25.46 -14.10
C THR A 357 -9.81 -25.30 -15.24
N LYS A 358 -10.91 -24.60 -14.95
CA LYS A 358 -11.93 -24.27 -15.94
C LYS A 358 -11.33 -23.29 -16.96
N ILE A 359 -11.61 -23.52 -18.24
CA ILE A 359 -11.27 -22.57 -19.31
C ILE A 359 -11.96 -21.22 -18.99
N PRO A 360 -11.23 -20.09 -18.99
CA PRO A 360 -11.83 -18.78 -18.74
C PRO A 360 -12.91 -18.42 -19.75
N LEU A 361 -13.97 -17.72 -19.33
CA LEU A 361 -15.05 -17.31 -20.23
C LEU A 361 -14.55 -16.47 -21.42
N ASP A 362 -13.53 -15.63 -21.20
CA ASP A 362 -12.88 -14.82 -22.25
C ASP A 362 -12.46 -15.65 -23.47
N TYR A 363 -12.08 -16.93 -23.30
CA TYR A 363 -11.80 -17.82 -24.43
C TYR A 363 -13.02 -17.99 -25.34
N TYR A 364 -14.15 -18.37 -24.74
CA TYR A 364 -15.39 -18.60 -25.48
C TYR A 364 -15.87 -17.30 -26.14
N LEU A 365 -15.80 -16.18 -25.42
CA LEU A 365 -16.22 -14.87 -25.95
C LEU A 365 -15.45 -14.45 -27.20
N LEU A 366 -14.16 -14.80 -27.28
CA LEU A 366 -13.29 -14.39 -28.37
C LEU A 366 -13.24 -15.40 -29.53
N PHE A 367 -13.29 -16.71 -29.24
CA PHE A 367 -13.00 -17.75 -30.24
C PHE A 367 -14.21 -18.56 -30.68
N GLU A 368 -15.28 -18.60 -29.90
CA GLU A 368 -16.42 -19.49 -30.14
C GLU A 368 -17.62 -18.77 -30.75
N GLU A 369 -18.54 -19.56 -31.28
CA GLU A 369 -19.81 -19.07 -31.82
C GLU A 369 -20.81 -18.70 -30.72
N LYS A 370 -21.76 -17.84 -31.08
CA LYS A 370 -22.72 -17.21 -30.16
C LYS A 370 -23.50 -18.24 -29.33
N GLU A 371 -23.91 -19.34 -29.95
CA GLU A 371 -24.64 -20.42 -29.27
C GLU A 371 -23.78 -21.11 -28.20
N VAL A 372 -22.51 -21.38 -28.49
CA VAL A 372 -21.56 -22.00 -27.56
C VAL A 372 -21.31 -21.08 -26.36
N ILE A 373 -21.17 -19.77 -26.60
CA ILE A 373 -21.03 -18.77 -25.55
C ILE A 373 -22.23 -18.82 -24.60
N PHE A 374 -23.45 -18.83 -25.12
CA PHE A 374 -24.66 -18.84 -24.30
C PHE A 374 -24.86 -20.15 -23.54
N ASN A 375 -24.52 -21.29 -24.15
CA ASN A 375 -24.53 -22.57 -23.46
C ASN A 375 -23.56 -22.54 -22.27
N LYS A 376 -22.34 -22.01 -22.46
CA LYS A 376 -21.34 -21.91 -21.39
C LYS A 376 -21.72 -20.91 -20.30
N LEU A 377 -22.31 -19.77 -20.66
CA LEU A 377 -22.89 -18.84 -19.69
C LEU A 377 -23.98 -19.53 -18.88
N SER A 378 -24.91 -20.22 -19.53
CA SER A 378 -25.98 -20.96 -18.88
C SER A 378 -25.42 -22.01 -17.92
N GLU A 379 -24.47 -22.83 -18.34
CA GLU A 379 -23.78 -23.82 -17.48
C GLU A 379 -23.19 -23.16 -16.22
N LEU A 380 -22.51 -22.01 -16.37
CA LEU A 380 -21.95 -21.26 -15.24
C LEU A 380 -23.04 -20.77 -14.26
N PHE A 381 -24.23 -20.42 -14.75
CA PHE A 381 -25.32 -19.92 -13.91
C PHE A 381 -26.17 -21.03 -13.28
N PHE A 382 -26.32 -22.19 -13.93
CA PHE A 382 -27.13 -23.31 -13.44
C PHE A 382 -26.43 -24.16 -12.40
N LEU A 383 -25.11 -24.17 -12.36
CA LEU A 383 -24.38 -24.93 -11.35
C LEU A 383 -24.52 -24.23 -9.97
N ASN A 384 -25.46 -24.74 -9.16
CA ASN A 384 -25.79 -24.24 -7.82
C ASN A 384 -24.62 -24.27 -6.81
N TYR A 385 -23.50 -24.89 -7.16
CA TYR A 385 -22.34 -25.11 -6.28
C TYR A 385 -21.04 -24.39 -6.75
N ILE A 386 -21.09 -23.47 -7.72
CA ILE A 386 -19.88 -22.77 -8.18
C ILE A 386 -19.47 -21.65 -7.20
N ASP A 387 -18.15 -21.51 -7.00
CA ASP A 387 -17.52 -20.33 -6.41
C ASP A 387 -18.06 -19.04 -7.06
N TYR A 388 -18.82 -18.27 -6.28
CA TYR A 388 -19.46 -17.03 -6.71
C TYR A 388 -18.48 -16.06 -7.39
N ASN A 389 -17.21 -16.04 -6.97
CA ASN A 389 -16.22 -15.17 -7.58
C ASN A 389 -15.95 -15.52 -9.05
N ILE A 390 -16.02 -16.81 -9.41
CA ILE A 390 -15.85 -17.27 -10.80
C ILE A 390 -17.03 -16.78 -11.65
N VAL A 391 -18.26 -16.92 -11.15
CA VAL A 391 -19.47 -16.48 -11.85
C VAL A 391 -19.44 -14.97 -12.08
N ILE A 392 -19.10 -14.19 -11.05
CA ILE A 392 -19.02 -12.73 -11.15
C ILE A 392 -17.90 -12.29 -12.09
N LYS A 393 -16.70 -12.87 -11.99
CA LYS A 393 -15.59 -12.57 -12.92
C LYS A 393 -16.00 -12.86 -14.37
N SER A 394 -16.62 -14.02 -14.61
CA SER A 394 -17.11 -14.41 -15.93
C SER A 394 -18.18 -13.43 -16.45
N MET A 395 -19.16 -13.08 -15.61
CA MET A 395 -20.19 -12.11 -15.97
C MET A 395 -19.58 -10.73 -16.28
N CYS A 396 -18.58 -10.30 -15.52
CA CYS A 396 -17.88 -9.04 -15.81
C CYS A 396 -17.12 -9.12 -17.15
N SER A 397 -16.43 -10.22 -17.45
CA SER A 397 -15.80 -10.42 -18.76
C SER A 397 -16.81 -10.33 -19.90
N PHE A 398 -18.00 -10.93 -19.74
CA PHE A 398 -19.08 -10.83 -20.71
C PHE A 398 -19.59 -9.39 -20.86
N LEU A 399 -19.94 -8.72 -19.76
CA LEU A 399 -20.50 -7.36 -19.78
C LEU A 399 -19.54 -6.31 -20.34
N LYS A 400 -18.22 -6.52 -20.27
CA LYS A 400 -17.22 -5.63 -20.90
C LYS A 400 -17.42 -5.47 -22.41
N PHE A 401 -18.05 -6.44 -23.08
CA PHE A 401 -18.39 -6.33 -24.50
C PHE A 401 -19.47 -5.28 -24.77
N GLY A 402 -20.26 -4.89 -23.76
CA GLY A 402 -21.25 -3.81 -23.87
C GLY A 402 -20.67 -2.45 -24.30
N LYS A 403 -19.33 -2.26 -24.25
CA LYS A 403 -18.65 -1.08 -24.80
C LYS A 403 -18.78 -0.93 -26.32
N PHE A 404 -19.15 -2.00 -27.04
CA PHE A 404 -19.29 -1.97 -28.50
C PHE A 404 -20.74 -1.66 -28.92
N ASN A 405 -20.91 -0.60 -29.70
CA ASN A 405 -22.23 -0.16 -30.18
C ASN A 405 -22.91 -1.16 -31.14
N ASN A 406 -22.14 -2.07 -31.75
CA ASN A 406 -22.63 -3.02 -32.75
C ASN A 406 -23.05 -4.36 -32.14
N ILE A 407 -23.13 -4.48 -30.81
CA ILE A 407 -23.69 -5.67 -30.15
C ILE A 407 -25.13 -5.37 -29.78
N ASP A 408 -26.03 -6.31 -30.06
CA ASP A 408 -27.40 -6.24 -29.57
C ASP A 408 -27.43 -6.34 -28.03
N PRO A 409 -27.80 -5.26 -27.31
CA PRO A 409 -27.78 -5.26 -25.85
C PRO A 409 -28.77 -6.25 -25.21
N SER A 410 -29.80 -6.70 -25.95
CA SER A 410 -30.82 -7.63 -25.43
C SER A 410 -30.22 -8.97 -24.99
N ILE A 411 -29.13 -9.40 -25.65
CA ILE A 411 -28.35 -10.61 -25.34
C ILE A 411 -27.87 -10.64 -23.88
N PHE A 412 -27.54 -9.48 -23.33
CA PHE A 412 -27.04 -9.36 -21.97
C PHE A 412 -28.17 -9.37 -20.94
N SER A 413 -29.35 -8.88 -21.30
CA SER A 413 -30.47 -8.67 -20.38
C SER A 413 -30.92 -9.96 -19.71
N ASN A 414 -31.05 -11.06 -20.46
CA ASN A 414 -31.46 -12.35 -19.91
C ASN A 414 -30.47 -12.86 -18.84
N HIS A 415 -29.18 -12.85 -19.16
CA HIS A 415 -28.12 -13.29 -18.25
C HIS A 415 -27.99 -12.34 -17.04
N PHE A 416 -28.10 -11.03 -17.28
CA PHE A 416 -28.08 -10.04 -16.21
C PHE A 416 -29.24 -10.23 -15.24
N ASN A 417 -30.45 -10.50 -15.73
CA ASN A 417 -31.61 -10.78 -14.88
C ASN A 417 -31.46 -12.07 -14.07
N ILE A 418 -30.88 -13.13 -14.65
CA ILE A 418 -30.56 -14.38 -13.94
C ILE A 418 -29.61 -14.09 -12.77
N VAL A 419 -28.53 -13.35 -13.04
CA VAL A 419 -27.53 -12.93 -12.05
C VAL A 419 -28.19 -12.07 -10.97
N LEU A 420 -28.97 -11.07 -11.36
CA LEU A 420 -29.65 -10.15 -10.44
C LEU A 420 -30.63 -10.89 -9.52
N ASN A 421 -31.38 -11.85 -10.06
CA ASN A 421 -32.32 -12.68 -9.28
C ASN A 421 -31.61 -13.67 -8.36
N LYS A 422 -30.46 -14.19 -8.77
CA LYS A 422 -29.66 -15.14 -7.98
C LYS A 422 -28.88 -14.44 -6.85
N PHE A 423 -28.38 -13.23 -7.10
CA PHE A 423 -27.50 -12.48 -6.19
C PHE A 423 -28.17 -11.27 -5.56
N LYS A 424 -29.38 -11.46 -5.01
CA LYS A 424 -30.13 -10.40 -4.32
C LYS A 424 -29.36 -9.72 -3.17
N ASN A 425 -28.26 -10.31 -2.70
CA ASN A 425 -27.40 -9.74 -1.67
C ASN A 425 -26.21 -8.94 -2.25
N GLY A 426 -26.44 -7.63 -2.43
CA GLY A 426 -25.53 -6.50 -2.13
C GLY A 426 -24.12 -6.44 -2.74
N CYS A 427 -23.17 -7.20 -2.19
CA CYS A 427 -21.74 -6.84 -2.32
C CYS A 427 -21.17 -7.11 -3.72
N LEU A 428 -21.60 -8.19 -4.37
CA LEU A 428 -21.10 -8.61 -5.69
C LEU A 428 -21.67 -7.77 -6.82
N MET A 429 -22.91 -7.28 -6.65
CA MET A 429 -23.58 -6.41 -7.63
C MET A 429 -22.79 -5.12 -7.88
N LYS A 430 -22.05 -4.62 -6.88
CA LYS A 430 -21.14 -3.49 -7.07
C LYS A 430 -20.15 -3.72 -8.22
N THR A 431 -19.50 -4.88 -8.28
CA THR A 431 -18.51 -5.20 -9.32
C THR A 431 -19.18 -5.28 -10.70
N ILE A 432 -20.41 -5.76 -10.75
CA ILE A 432 -21.20 -5.85 -11.98
C ILE A 432 -21.56 -4.46 -12.47
N PHE A 433 -22.16 -3.62 -11.62
CA PHE A 433 -22.50 -2.24 -11.98
C PHE A 433 -21.28 -1.44 -12.39
N LYS A 434 -20.17 -1.57 -11.65
CA LYS A 434 -18.89 -0.99 -12.03
C LYS A 434 -18.50 -1.36 -13.46
N THR A 435 -18.58 -2.65 -13.79
CA THR A 435 -18.27 -3.14 -15.13
C THR A 435 -19.20 -2.57 -16.20
N ILE A 436 -20.52 -2.51 -15.93
CA ILE A 436 -21.52 -1.97 -16.85
C ILE A 436 -21.24 -0.50 -17.14
N PHE A 437 -21.02 0.33 -16.11
CA PHE A 437 -20.81 1.76 -16.28
C PHE A 437 -19.42 2.11 -16.84
N GLU A 438 -18.40 1.26 -16.63
CA GLU A 438 -17.10 1.37 -17.29
C GLU A 438 -17.17 1.22 -18.82
N THR A 439 -18.26 0.64 -19.36
CA THR A 439 -18.46 0.57 -20.83
C THR A 439 -18.72 1.93 -21.47
N ASN A 440 -19.20 2.91 -20.69
CA ASN A 440 -19.65 4.23 -21.16
C ASN A 440 -20.59 4.19 -22.37
N ASN A 441 -21.33 3.09 -22.56
CA ASN A 441 -22.32 2.94 -23.63
C ASN A 441 -23.72 3.14 -23.06
N ILE A 442 -24.31 4.32 -23.26
CA ILE A 442 -25.62 4.68 -22.72
C ILE A 442 -26.73 3.76 -23.21
N ASN A 443 -26.71 3.34 -24.48
CA ASN A 443 -27.72 2.43 -25.03
C ASN A 443 -27.65 1.06 -24.34
N PHE A 444 -26.44 0.55 -24.15
CA PHE A 444 -26.23 -0.71 -23.42
C PHE A 444 -26.70 -0.62 -21.96
N ILE A 445 -26.40 0.50 -21.29
CA ILE A 445 -26.87 0.77 -19.93
C ILE A 445 -28.41 0.82 -19.90
N ASP A 446 -29.04 1.55 -20.82
CA ASP A 446 -30.50 1.70 -20.87
C ASP A 446 -31.20 0.35 -21.00
N VAL A 447 -30.78 -0.49 -21.93
CA VAL A 447 -31.38 -1.82 -22.15
C VAL A 447 -31.26 -2.72 -20.92
N LEU A 448 -30.12 -2.70 -20.21
CA LEU A 448 -29.95 -3.54 -19.01
C LEU A 448 -30.78 -3.06 -17.82
N LEU A 449 -30.96 -1.75 -17.68
CA LEU A 449 -31.59 -1.15 -16.51
C LEU A 449 -33.11 -0.97 -16.67
N GLN A 450 -33.62 -0.81 -17.90
CA GLN A 450 -35.05 -0.57 -18.17
C GLN A 450 -35.98 -1.63 -17.53
N PRO A 451 -35.71 -2.95 -17.59
CA PRO A 451 -36.59 -3.96 -16.98
C PRO A 451 -36.55 -3.98 -15.44
N ASN A 452 -35.59 -3.27 -14.82
CA ASN A 452 -35.18 -3.48 -13.44
C ASN A 452 -35.27 -2.21 -12.57
N SER A 453 -36.11 -1.25 -12.93
CA SER A 453 -36.18 0.08 -12.29
C SER A 453 -36.33 0.05 -10.77
N THR A 454 -37.11 -0.89 -10.22
CA THR A 454 -37.28 -1.07 -8.77
C THR A 454 -36.00 -1.57 -8.08
N LEU A 455 -35.23 -2.41 -8.76
CA LEU A 455 -33.94 -2.92 -8.26
C LEU A 455 -32.88 -1.83 -8.31
N LEU A 456 -32.95 -0.90 -9.26
CA LEU A 456 -32.03 0.26 -9.30
C LEU A 456 -32.13 1.10 -8.03
N ALA A 457 -33.34 1.28 -7.48
CA ALA A 457 -33.53 2.01 -6.23
C ALA A 457 -32.80 1.35 -5.06
N HIS A 458 -32.80 0.01 -5.03
CA HIS A 458 -32.06 -0.75 -4.03
C HIS A 458 -30.53 -0.64 -4.19
N TYR A 459 -30.04 -0.47 -5.42
CA TYR A 459 -28.61 -0.43 -5.74
C TYR A 459 -28.07 0.98 -6.06
N ALA A 460 -28.84 2.04 -5.78
CA ALA A 460 -28.44 3.41 -6.09
C ALA A 460 -27.05 3.81 -5.54
N PRO A 461 -26.64 3.43 -4.31
CA PRO A 461 -25.28 3.65 -3.81
C PRO A 461 -24.17 3.00 -4.66
N GLN A 462 -24.38 1.77 -5.13
CA GLN A 462 -23.43 1.03 -5.96
C GLN A 462 -23.39 1.61 -7.38
N ILE A 463 -24.53 2.04 -7.90
CA ILE A 463 -24.65 2.70 -9.20
C ILE A 463 -23.87 4.01 -9.18
N ILE A 464 -24.17 4.93 -8.26
CA ILE A 464 -23.52 6.25 -8.22
C ILE A 464 -22.00 6.14 -8.02
N GLN A 465 -21.55 5.18 -7.19
CA GLN A 465 -20.12 4.93 -6.96
C GLN A 465 -19.39 4.46 -8.22
N SER A 466 -20.11 3.79 -9.10
CA SER A 466 -19.61 3.20 -10.35
C SER A 466 -19.61 4.16 -11.53
N ILE A 467 -20.28 5.32 -11.43
CA ILE A 467 -20.32 6.32 -12.49
C ILE A 467 -18.96 7.02 -12.61
N LYS A 468 -18.43 7.04 -13.83
CA LYS A 468 -17.10 7.61 -14.19
C LYS A 468 -17.16 8.71 -15.24
N SER A 469 -18.34 8.99 -15.79
CA SER A 469 -18.55 10.05 -16.78
C SER A 469 -19.78 10.86 -16.43
N THR A 470 -19.74 12.16 -16.74
CA THR A 470 -20.89 13.05 -16.58
C THR A 470 -22.04 12.64 -17.50
N GLN A 471 -21.72 12.08 -18.68
CA GLN A 471 -22.71 11.58 -19.65
C GLN A 471 -23.63 10.49 -19.08
N ILE A 472 -23.09 9.55 -18.29
CA ILE A 472 -23.92 8.54 -17.64
C ILE A 472 -24.82 9.20 -16.59
N LEU A 473 -24.30 10.19 -15.85
CA LEU A 473 -25.09 10.93 -14.87
C LEU A 473 -26.21 11.74 -15.54
N ASP A 474 -25.96 12.35 -16.69
CA ASP A 474 -26.95 13.04 -17.53
C ASP A 474 -28.05 12.08 -18.00
N TYR A 475 -27.67 10.87 -18.43
CA TYR A 475 -28.65 9.83 -18.75
C TYR A 475 -29.58 9.50 -17.57
N PHE A 476 -29.04 9.34 -16.35
CA PHE A 476 -29.88 9.15 -15.16
C PHE A 476 -30.74 10.38 -14.86
N PHE A 477 -30.23 11.59 -15.10
CA PHE A 477 -30.97 12.82 -14.90
C PHE A 477 -32.18 12.93 -15.84
N GLU A 478 -32.03 12.51 -17.10
CA GLU A 478 -33.07 12.57 -18.12
C GLU A 478 -34.10 11.44 -17.99
N LYS A 479 -33.65 10.19 -17.76
CA LYS A 479 -34.50 8.99 -17.83
C LYS A 479 -34.95 8.47 -16.47
N HIS A 480 -34.16 8.73 -15.42
CA HIS A 480 -34.34 8.14 -14.09
C HIS A 480 -34.21 9.22 -13.00
N GLN A 481 -34.69 10.44 -13.26
CA GLN A 481 -34.45 11.60 -12.38
C GLN A 481 -34.83 11.31 -10.91
N ASN A 482 -35.96 10.62 -10.68
CA ASN A 482 -36.46 10.33 -9.34
C ASN A 482 -35.62 9.27 -8.59
N LEU A 483 -34.78 8.52 -9.28
CA LEU A 483 -33.93 7.49 -8.70
C LEU A 483 -32.76 8.11 -7.93
N LEU A 484 -31.94 8.91 -8.63
CA LEU A 484 -30.73 9.48 -8.04
C LEU A 484 -30.96 10.90 -7.53
N PHE A 485 -31.76 11.71 -8.23
CA PHE A 485 -31.91 13.14 -7.95
C PHE A 485 -33.13 13.46 -7.08
N SER A 486 -33.61 12.50 -6.28
CA SER A 486 -34.70 12.77 -5.34
C SER A 486 -34.29 13.86 -4.32
N PRO A 487 -35.22 14.73 -3.89
CA PRO A 487 -34.94 15.72 -2.86
C PRO A 487 -34.43 15.03 -1.59
N GLY A 488 -33.32 15.51 -1.06
CA GLY A 488 -32.73 14.95 0.15
C GLY A 488 -32.07 13.58 -0.03
N ASN A 489 -31.65 13.18 -1.24
CA ASN A 489 -30.88 11.94 -1.38
C ASN A 489 -29.49 12.04 -0.72
N SER A 490 -28.94 10.91 -0.28
CA SER A 490 -27.64 10.78 0.38
C SER A 490 -26.54 10.16 -0.50
N TYR A 491 -26.86 9.89 -1.78
CA TYR A 491 -26.00 9.13 -2.69
C TYR A 491 -24.69 9.85 -3.05
N TRP A 492 -24.66 11.18 -2.90
CA TRP A 492 -23.47 12.00 -3.10
C TRP A 492 -22.24 11.49 -2.32
N PHE A 493 -22.45 10.89 -1.15
CA PHE A 493 -21.38 10.40 -0.26
C PHE A 493 -20.56 9.24 -0.85
N TYR A 494 -21.10 8.56 -1.87
CA TYR A 494 -20.46 7.42 -2.54
C TYR A 494 -19.75 7.79 -3.85
N VAL A 495 -19.83 9.05 -4.29
CA VAL A 495 -19.16 9.50 -5.51
C VAL A 495 -17.64 9.41 -5.32
N THR A 496 -16.94 8.86 -6.31
CA THR A 496 -15.49 8.63 -6.20
C THR A 496 -14.64 9.70 -6.88
N GLU A 497 -15.22 10.52 -7.74
CA GLU A 497 -14.48 11.46 -8.60
C GLU A 497 -15.01 12.89 -8.51
N THR A 498 -14.10 13.85 -8.35
CA THR A 498 -14.41 15.28 -8.21
C THR A 498 -15.26 15.83 -9.37
N PRO A 499 -14.94 15.55 -10.66
CA PRO A 499 -15.76 16.04 -11.76
C PRO A 499 -17.21 15.53 -11.72
N ILE A 500 -17.41 14.31 -11.23
CA ILE A 500 -18.74 13.69 -11.13
C ILE A 500 -19.56 14.35 -10.03
N ILE A 501 -19.00 14.58 -8.83
CA ILE A 501 -19.73 15.26 -7.76
C ILE A 501 -20.03 16.72 -8.14
N GLU A 502 -19.10 17.42 -8.80
CA GLU A 502 -19.33 18.78 -9.29
C GLU A 502 -20.47 18.86 -10.30
N HIS A 503 -20.53 17.88 -11.21
CA HIS A 503 -21.63 17.80 -12.15
C HIS A 503 -22.95 17.43 -11.46
N TYR A 504 -22.91 16.52 -10.50
CA TYR A 504 -24.08 16.12 -9.73
C TYR A 504 -24.67 17.29 -8.94
N GLU A 505 -23.81 18.09 -8.30
CA GLU A 505 -24.18 19.32 -7.59
C GLU A 505 -24.89 20.32 -8.53
N LYS A 506 -24.38 20.51 -9.76
CA LYS A 506 -25.00 21.39 -10.77
C LYS A 506 -26.40 20.91 -11.17
N LEU A 507 -26.55 19.60 -11.40
CA LEU A 507 -27.84 19.00 -11.74
C LEU A 507 -28.85 19.07 -10.59
N MET A 508 -28.42 18.91 -9.33
CA MET A 508 -29.31 19.10 -8.18
C MET A 508 -29.74 20.56 -8.02
N THR A 509 -28.80 21.49 -8.25
CA THR A 509 -29.07 22.94 -8.21
C THR A 509 -30.08 23.35 -9.28
N SER A 510 -29.98 22.83 -10.50
CA SER A 510 -30.93 23.14 -11.58
C SER A 510 -32.36 22.68 -11.26
N LEU A 511 -32.50 21.62 -10.47
CA LEU A 511 -33.79 21.14 -9.96
C LEU A 511 -34.27 21.87 -8.70
N LYS A 512 -33.47 22.79 -8.15
CA LYS A 512 -33.70 23.41 -6.84
C LYS A 512 -33.90 22.37 -5.73
N ARG A 513 -33.14 21.27 -5.80
CA ARG A 513 -33.16 20.19 -4.80
C ARG A 513 -31.87 20.20 -4.02
N THR A 514 -31.95 19.81 -2.75
CA THR A 514 -30.78 19.65 -1.89
C THR A 514 -30.46 18.19 -1.69
N PHE A 515 -29.22 17.88 -1.37
CA PHE A 515 -28.83 16.60 -0.79
C PHE A 515 -29.21 16.55 0.69
N SER A 516 -29.27 15.35 1.27
CA SER A 516 -29.32 15.18 2.72
C SER A 516 -28.23 14.25 3.21
N MET A 517 -27.87 14.40 4.48
CA MET A 517 -27.06 13.44 5.19
C MET A 517 -27.95 12.55 6.08
N VAL A 518 -28.30 11.36 5.60
CA VAL A 518 -28.98 10.34 6.42
C VAL A 518 -27.95 9.44 7.04
N THR A 519 -27.66 9.63 8.33
CA THR A 519 -26.64 8.85 9.06
C THR A 519 -26.99 7.35 9.12
N ARG A 520 -28.28 6.98 9.14
CA ARG A 520 -28.72 5.56 9.17
C ARG A 520 -28.36 4.77 7.90
N ASP A 521 -28.40 5.41 6.74
CA ASP A 521 -28.14 4.74 5.45
C ASP A 521 -26.64 4.61 5.15
N CYS A 522 -25.79 5.33 5.89
CA CYS A 522 -24.35 5.21 5.81
C CYS A 522 -23.80 3.97 6.52
N ASN A 523 -24.65 3.09 7.08
CA ASN A 523 -24.20 1.98 7.92
C ASN A 523 -23.41 0.93 7.08
N PRO A 524 -22.08 0.85 7.22
CA PRO A 524 -21.24 0.05 6.32
C PRO A 524 -21.20 -1.43 6.71
N PHE A 525 -21.75 -1.81 7.87
CA PHE A 525 -21.67 -3.19 8.39
C PHE A 525 -22.39 -4.24 7.51
N GLY A 526 -23.21 -3.82 6.53
CA GLY A 526 -23.77 -4.70 5.50
C GLY A 526 -23.06 -4.61 4.13
N TYR A 527 -22.11 -3.68 3.97
CA TYR A 527 -21.48 -3.32 2.69
C TYR A 527 -19.96 -3.24 2.82
N ASP A 528 -19.33 -4.36 3.19
CA ASP A 528 -17.86 -4.54 3.19
C ASP A 528 -17.20 -4.21 1.84
N SER A 529 -17.98 -3.97 0.78
CA SER A 529 -17.49 -3.72 -0.58
C SER A 529 -17.45 -2.25 -1.01
N LEU A 530 -18.02 -1.26 -0.29
CA LEU A 530 -18.04 0.13 -0.75
C LEU A 530 -16.67 0.81 -0.64
N ASP A 531 -16.27 1.57 -1.67
CA ASP A 531 -15.00 2.30 -1.72
C ASP A 531 -15.18 3.68 -1.07
N PHE A 532 -14.59 3.85 0.11
CA PHE A 532 -14.70 5.06 0.91
C PHE A 532 -13.54 6.05 0.71
N LYS A 533 -12.76 5.91 -0.37
CA LYS A 533 -11.49 6.63 -0.57
C LYS A 533 -11.57 8.15 -0.39
N ASN A 534 -12.71 8.75 -0.72
CA ASN A 534 -12.92 10.20 -0.73
C ASN A 534 -14.11 10.66 0.14
N SER A 535 -14.72 9.77 0.92
CA SER A 535 -15.99 10.07 1.59
C SER A 535 -15.90 11.15 2.67
N LEU A 536 -14.81 11.24 3.45
CA LEU A 536 -14.65 12.36 4.40
C LEU A 536 -14.29 13.68 3.70
N ASP A 537 -13.58 13.61 2.58
CA ASP A 537 -13.26 14.79 1.78
C ASP A 537 -14.55 15.37 1.18
N LEU A 538 -15.48 14.51 0.75
CA LEU A 538 -16.83 14.90 0.32
C LEU A 538 -17.66 15.45 1.48
N LEU A 539 -17.59 14.85 2.67
CA LEU A 539 -18.31 15.37 3.84
C LEU A 539 -17.86 16.79 4.19
N LEU A 540 -16.55 17.03 4.17
CA LEU A 540 -15.97 18.35 4.40
C LEU A 540 -16.42 19.35 3.31
N ARG A 541 -16.40 18.93 2.04
CA ARG A 541 -16.93 19.73 0.92
C ARG A 541 -18.40 20.09 1.13
N ALA A 542 -19.23 19.12 1.51
CA ALA A 542 -20.65 19.31 1.72
C ALA A 542 -20.95 20.26 2.88
N MET A 543 -20.18 20.17 3.99
CA MET A 543 -20.28 21.10 5.12
C MET A 543 -19.98 22.56 4.73
N ASN A 544 -19.12 22.76 3.73
CA ASN A 544 -18.77 24.07 3.19
C ASN A 544 -19.75 24.59 2.14
N LYS A 545 -20.84 23.84 1.84
CA LYS A 545 -21.89 24.20 0.88
C LYS A 545 -23.31 24.03 1.47
N PRO A 546 -23.64 24.72 2.57
CA PRO A 546 -24.90 24.52 3.29
C PRO A 546 -26.16 24.81 2.44
N GLU A 547 -26.03 25.57 1.34
CA GLU A 547 -27.10 25.85 0.39
C GLU A 547 -27.55 24.62 -0.42
N LEU A 548 -26.67 23.63 -0.57
CA LEU A 548 -26.91 22.44 -1.38
C LEU A 548 -27.03 21.16 -0.55
N TYR A 549 -26.55 21.18 0.70
CA TYR A 549 -26.53 20.03 1.59
C TYR A 549 -27.28 20.33 2.88
N SER A 550 -28.31 19.52 3.16
CA SER A 550 -29.02 19.54 4.43
C SER A 550 -28.38 18.58 5.42
N PHE A 551 -27.99 19.11 6.58
CA PHE A 551 -27.40 18.35 7.68
C PHE A 551 -28.33 18.34 8.90
N PRO A 552 -28.33 17.27 9.69
CA PRO A 552 -28.89 17.34 11.03
C PRO A 552 -28.10 18.37 11.87
N THR A 553 -28.73 18.89 12.93
CA THR A 553 -28.08 19.81 13.88
C THR A 553 -26.81 19.22 14.49
N GLN A 554 -26.78 17.90 14.69
CA GLN A 554 -25.61 17.14 15.10
C GLN A 554 -25.48 15.89 14.24
N ILE A 555 -24.29 15.66 13.72
CA ILE A 555 -23.97 14.48 12.92
C ILE A 555 -23.51 13.35 13.84
N ASP A 556 -24.25 12.24 13.86
CA ASP A 556 -23.78 11.01 14.51
C ASP A 556 -22.63 10.40 13.71
N ILE A 557 -21.46 10.30 14.33
CA ILE A 557 -20.27 9.69 13.73
C ILE A 557 -20.33 8.17 13.69
N THR A 558 -21.21 7.53 14.47
CA THR A 558 -21.24 6.07 14.65
C THR A 558 -21.33 5.31 13.32
N PRO A 559 -22.17 5.72 12.34
CA PRO A 559 -22.23 5.07 11.03
C PRO A 559 -20.99 5.35 10.16
N LEU A 560 -20.21 6.38 10.46
CA LEU A 560 -19.03 6.78 9.70
C LEU A 560 -17.75 6.16 10.23
N VAL A 561 -17.80 5.39 11.32
CA VAL A 561 -16.59 4.94 12.01
C VAL A 561 -15.65 4.15 11.10
N ASN A 562 -16.15 3.28 10.22
CA ASN A 562 -15.31 2.55 9.27
C ASN A 562 -14.62 3.49 8.27
N VAL A 563 -15.30 4.57 7.86
CA VAL A 563 -14.74 5.60 6.98
C VAL A 563 -13.61 6.35 7.69
N PHE A 564 -13.83 6.78 8.93
CA PHE A 564 -12.76 7.39 9.74
C PHE A 564 -11.57 6.45 9.93
N SER A 565 -11.86 5.16 10.20
CA SER A 565 -10.82 4.13 10.36
C SER A 565 -10.00 3.95 9.08
N TYR A 566 -10.65 3.95 7.92
CA TYR A 566 -9.97 3.93 6.62
C TYR A 566 -9.07 5.17 6.43
N TYR A 567 -9.54 6.37 6.79
CA TYR A 567 -8.74 7.59 6.69
C TYR A 567 -7.52 7.57 7.63
N LEU A 568 -7.66 7.01 8.85
CA LEU A 568 -6.54 6.77 9.75
C LEU A 568 -5.52 5.80 9.12
N GLU A 569 -5.98 4.70 8.53
CA GLU A 569 -5.12 3.71 7.85
C GLU A 569 -4.32 4.35 6.70
N LYS A 570 -5.00 5.16 5.88
CA LYS A 570 -4.39 5.88 4.75
C LYS A 570 -3.62 7.14 5.15
N SER A 571 -3.44 7.37 6.45
CA SER A 571 -2.71 8.53 7.00
C SER A 571 -3.28 9.88 6.52
N LYS A 572 -4.58 9.94 6.19
CA LYS A 572 -5.33 11.15 5.83
C LYS A 572 -5.93 11.81 7.09
N GLN A 573 -5.10 11.99 8.12
CA GLN A 573 -5.53 12.55 9.40
C GLN A 573 -5.96 14.02 9.31
N ASP A 574 -5.42 14.78 8.35
CA ASP A 574 -5.72 16.21 8.20
C ASP A 574 -7.20 16.45 7.86
N THR A 575 -7.81 15.61 7.01
CA THR A 575 -9.25 15.68 6.73
C THR A 575 -10.08 15.46 7.99
N ILE A 576 -9.67 14.51 8.85
CA ILE A 576 -10.35 14.25 10.13
C ILE A 576 -10.24 15.47 11.05
N ILE A 577 -9.05 16.08 11.15
CA ILE A 577 -8.83 17.30 11.93
C ILE A 577 -9.73 18.44 11.42
N SER A 578 -9.77 18.68 10.10
CA SER A 578 -10.64 19.70 9.49
C SER A 578 -12.12 19.46 9.78
N LEU A 579 -12.55 18.19 9.76
CA LEU A 579 -13.91 17.81 10.13
C LEU A 579 -14.20 18.10 11.61
N ILE A 580 -13.29 17.80 12.53
CA ILE A 580 -13.45 18.14 13.96
C ILE A 580 -13.52 19.67 14.14
N ARG A 581 -12.66 20.43 13.45
CA ARG A 581 -12.66 21.91 13.48
C ARG A 581 -13.95 22.54 12.99
N SER A 582 -14.72 21.86 12.14
CA SER A 582 -16.03 22.35 11.68
C SER A 582 -17.06 22.47 12.81
N ASN A 583 -16.86 21.80 13.95
CA ASN A 583 -17.78 21.76 15.08
C ASN A 583 -19.22 21.31 14.72
N ARG A 584 -19.38 20.50 13.66
CA ARG A 584 -20.69 20.00 13.18
C ARG A 584 -21.10 18.62 13.74
N PHE A 585 -20.20 17.93 14.41
CA PHE A 585 -20.45 16.59 15.00
C PHE A 585 -21.06 16.65 16.41
N GLY A 586 -21.62 17.80 16.79
CA GLY A 586 -22.03 18.10 18.16
C GLY A 586 -20.85 18.42 19.06
N THR A 587 -21.14 18.70 20.33
CA THR A 587 -20.11 19.08 21.31
C THR A 587 -19.17 17.92 21.64
N ARG A 588 -19.58 16.66 21.44
CA ARG A 588 -18.81 15.47 21.85
C ARG A 588 -18.42 14.57 20.66
N PHE A 589 -17.13 14.55 20.33
CA PHE A 589 -16.54 13.70 19.30
C PHE A 589 -15.88 12.45 19.92
N SER A 590 -16.39 11.26 19.63
CA SER A 590 -15.89 10.01 20.22
C SER A 590 -14.82 9.35 19.36
N LEU A 591 -13.54 9.72 19.58
CA LEU A 591 -12.41 9.10 18.87
C LEU A 591 -12.21 7.62 19.28
N ASP A 592 -12.61 7.22 20.50
CA ASP A 592 -12.53 5.82 20.95
C ASP A 592 -13.32 4.82 20.09
N LYS A 593 -14.53 5.20 19.65
CA LYS A 593 -15.31 4.37 18.73
C LYS A 593 -14.52 4.09 17.45
N ILE A 594 -13.81 5.10 16.95
CA ILE A 594 -13.01 5.03 15.73
C ILE A 594 -11.80 4.11 15.92
N THR A 595 -11.04 4.30 16.99
CA THR A 595 -9.83 3.51 17.26
C THR A 595 -10.17 2.05 17.59
N LYS A 596 -11.29 1.78 18.27
CA LYS A 596 -11.76 0.43 18.58
C LYS A 596 -12.06 -0.36 17.32
N ILE A 597 -12.82 0.21 16.40
CA ILE A 597 -13.12 -0.43 15.11
C ILE A 597 -11.86 -0.58 14.26
N TYR A 598 -11.01 0.44 14.21
CA TYR A 598 -9.72 0.33 13.53
C TYR A 598 -8.91 -0.87 14.05
N ARG A 599 -8.83 -1.06 15.37
CA ARG A 599 -8.13 -2.21 15.98
C ARG A 599 -8.76 -3.54 15.60
N THR A 600 -10.09 -3.62 15.59
CA THR A 600 -10.82 -4.83 15.19
C THR A 600 -10.58 -5.19 13.72
N VAL A 601 -10.64 -4.21 12.81
CA VAL A 601 -10.53 -4.43 11.36
C VAL A 601 -9.08 -4.62 10.93
N SER A 602 -8.18 -3.73 11.33
CA SER A 602 -6.79 -3.73 10.87
C SER A 602 -5.88 -4.68 11.64
N LYS A 603 -6.32 -5.15 12.81
CA LYS A 603 -5.47 -5.83 13.82
C LYS A 603 -4.19 -5.03 14.17
N ALA A 604 -4.17 -3.73 13.87
CA ALA A 604 -3.04 -2.82 14.08
C ALA A 604 -3.41 -1.69 15.04
N TYR A 605 -2.38 -1.01 15.56
CA TYR A 605 -2.60 0.20 16.35
C TYR A 605 -2.88 1.40 15.43
N PRO A 606 -3.89 2.23 15.76
CA PRO A 606 -4.21 3.41 14.97
C PRO A 606 -3.06 4.41 15.02
N LYS A 607 -2.72 4.97 13.87
CA LYS A 607 -1.81 6.11 13.79
C LYS A 607 -2.60 7.36 14.19
N LEU A 608 -2.28 7.88 15.36
CA LEU A 608 -2.92 9.05 15.95
C LEU A 608 -1.93 10.20 16.13
N ASN A 609 -0.74 10.13 15.55
CA ASN A 609 0.31 11.12 15.74
C ASN A 609 -0.11 12.55 15.32
N ARG A 610 -0.72 12.77 14.15
CA ARG A 610 -1.11 14.12 13.70
C ARG A 610 -2.32 14.65 14.45
N ILE A 611 -3.38 13.84 14.56
CA ILE A 611 -4.58 14.19 15.33
C ILE A 611 -4.19 14.42 16.79
N GLY A 612 -3.38 13.54 17.37
CA GLY A 612 -2.89 13.64 18.74
C GLY A 612 -2.07 14.89 18.96
N TYR A 613 -1.14 15.22 18.06
CA TYR A 613 -0.37 16.47 18.16
C TYR A 613 -1.29 17.69 18.13
N TRP A 614 -2.23 17.73 17.19
CA TRP A 614 -3.22 18.80 17.10
C TRP A 614 -4.09 18.90 18.38
N ILE A 615 -4.57 17.77 18.91
CA ILE A 615 -5.35 17.72 20.15
C ILE A 615 -4.56 18.32 21.31
N LEU A 616 -3.30 17.91 21.49
CA LEU A 616 -2.47 18.34 22.61
C LEU A 616 -2.07 19.81 22.51
N GLU A 617 -1.79 20.33 21.31
CA GLU A 617 -1.50 21.76 21.12
C GLU A 617 -2.71 22.66 21.39
N ASN A 618 -3.92 22.13 21.21
CA ASN A 618 -5.16 22.89 21.38
C ASN A 618 -5.94 22.47 22.64
N LEU A 619 -5.30 21.73 23.55
CA LEU A 619 -5.93 21.23 24.77
C LEU A 619 -6.16 22.37 25.76
N ILE A 620 -7.42 22.61 26.11
CA ILE A 620 -7.83 23.54 27.17
C ILE A 620 -7.84 22.80 28.51
N GLU A 621 -8.46 21.63 28.53
CA GLU A 621 -8.70 20.89 29.78
C GLU A 621 -8.77 19.38 29.52
N LEU A 622 -8.23 18.60 30.46
CA LEU A 622 -8.33 17.14 30.51
C LEU A 622 -9.06 16.73 31.78
N LYS A 623 -10.22 16.06 31.64
CA LYS A 623 -11.00 15.55 32.77
C LYS A 623 -11.24 14.03 32.65
N PRO A 624 -11.02 13.24 33.71
CA PRO A 624 -11.52 11.87 33.74
C PRO A 624 -13.06 11.88 33.70
N ASP A 625 -13.67 11.05 32.85
CA ASP A 625 -15.13 10.94 32.77
C ASP A 625 -15.66 10.15 33.98
N LYS A 626 -16.35 10.86 34.87
CA LYS A 626 -16.92 10.29 36.11
C LYS A 626 -18.07 9.31 35.86
N ASN A 627 -18.65 9.30 34.65
CA ASN A 627 -19.79 8.42 34.33
C ASN A 627 -19.36 6.96 34.11
N TYR A 628 -18.06 6.69 33.97
CA TYR A 628 -17.51 5.37 33.66
C TYR A 628 -16.68 4.76 34.80
N LEU A 629 -17.03 5.04 36.06
CA LEU A 629 -16.29 4.55 37.23
C LEU A 629 -16.38 3.02 37.43
N TYR A 630 -17.37 2.35 36.83
CA TYR A 630 -17.62 0.92 37.00
C TYR A 630 -17.07 0.04 35.86
N THR A 631 -16.53 0.63 34.79
CA THR A 631 -15.87 -0.12 33.71
C THR A 631 -14.39 -0.32 34.02
N THR A 632 -13.83 -1.46 33.63
CA THR A 632 -12.38 -1.72 33.75
C THR A 632 -11.55 -0.75 32.89
N GLU A 633 -12.15 -0.25 31.81
CA GLU A 633 -11.62 0.79 30.95
C GLU A 633 -12.12 2.16 31.42
N ARG A 634 -11.19 3.08 31.69
CA ARG A 634 -11.50 4.47 32.04
C ARG A 634 -11.49 5.31 30.79
N PHE A 635 -12.24 6.42 30.84
CA PHE A 635 -12.34 7.36 29.75
C PHE A 635 -12.01 8.78 30.19
N TYR A 636 -11.57 9.59 29.24
CA TYR A 636 -11.21 10.98 29.42
C TYR A 636 -12.03 11.83 28.45
N ASN A 637 -12.43 13.00 28.92
CA ASN A 637 -13.01 14.06 28.13
C ASN A 637 -11.97 15.18 28.00
N LEU A 638 -11.56 15.46 26.76
CA LEU A 638 -10.58 16.48 26.42
C LEU A 638 -11.33 17.66 25.81
N GLN A 639 -11.29 18.82 26.46
CA GLN A 639 -11.79 20.05 25.87
C GLN A 639 -10.70 20.65 24.97
N VAL A 640 -10.99 20.72 23.67
CA VAL A 640 -10.04 21.17 22.64
C VAL A 640 -10.58 22.42 21.96
N TYR A 641 -9.74 23.45 21.84
CA TYR A 641 -10.05 24.67 21.12
C TYR A 641 -10.04 24.42 19.60
N THR A 642 -11.01 25.00 18.90
CA THR A 642 -11.12 25.01 17.44
C THR A 642 -11.45 26.42 16.97
N ASP A 643 -11.27 26.67 15.68
CA ASP A 643 -11.64 27.95 15.06
C ASP A 643 -13.14 28.29 15.23
N ASN A 644 -13.99 27.28 15.48
CA ASN A 644 -15.44 27.41 15.64
C ASN A 644 -15.91 27.13 17.09
N GLY A 645 -15.04 27.33 18.09
CA GLY A 645 -15.34 27.14 19.51
C GLY A 645 -14.70 25.90 20.12
N THR A 646 -15.26 25.39 21.22
CA THR A 646 -14.70 24.24 21.95
C THR A 646 -15.40 22.94 21.56
N VAL A 647 -14.61 21.88 21.34
CA VAL A 647 -15.08 20.51 21.11
C VAL A 647 -14.57 19.60 22.23
N GLU A 648 -15.45 18.75 22.74
CA GLU A 648 -15.13 17.68 23.68
C GLU A 648 -14.72 16.42 22.90
N ILE A 649 -13.49 15.96 23.08
CA ILE A 649 -12.98 14.73 22.48
C ILE A 649 -12.95 13.64 23.53
N PHE A 650 -13.67 12.56 23.24
CA PHE A 650 -13.81 11.42 24.15
C PHE A 650 -12.87 10.28 23.76
N LEU A 651 -12.03 9.87 24.72
CA LEU A 651 -10.96 8.88 24.55
C LEU A 651 -10.97 7.85 25.68
N SER A 652 -10.67 6.59 25.37
CA SER A 652 -10.24 5.63 26.39
C SER A 652 -8.85 5.98 26.91
N THR A 653 -8.49 5.50 28.11
CA THR A 653 -7.11 5.59 28.63
C THR A 653 -6.12 5.06 27.61
N LYS A 654 -6.44 3.96 26.92
CA LYS A 654 -5.57 3.33 25.94
C LYS A 654 -5.28 4.24 24.75
N ASP A 655 -6.28 4.96 24.26
CA ASP A 655 -6.11 5.91 23.15
C ASP A 655 -5.32 7.15 23.57
N LEU A 656 -5.59 7.68 24.75
CA LEU A 656 -4.85 8.81 25.29
C LEU A 656 -3.37 8.47 25.48
N LEU A 657 -3.06 7.30 26.05
CA LEU A 657 -1.70 6.78 26.14
C LEU A 657 -1.07 6.64 24.76
N SER A 658 -1.81 6.08 23.79
CA SER A 658 -1.34 5.97 22.41
C SER A 658 -1.02 7.33 21.80
N ILE A 659 -1.81 8.38 22.08
CA ILE A 659 -1.52 9.75 21.65
C ILE A 659 -0.23 10.26 22.31
N TYR A 660 -0.09 10.17 23.62
CA TYR A 660 1.13 10.62 24.32
C TYR A 660 2.38 9.89 23.82
N ILE A 661 2.28 8.58 23.61
CA ILE A 661 3.38 7.74 23.12
C ILE A 661 3.75 8.13 21.68
N GLN A 662 2.78 8.32 20.79
CA GLN A 662 3.06 8.66 19.40
C GLN A 662 3.52 10.11 19.20
N THR A 663 3.20 11.00 20.13
CA THR A 663 3.54 12.44 20.04
C THR A 663 4.78 12.85 20.83
N GLY A 664 5.29 12.01 21.75
CA GLY A 664 6.48 12.33 22.55
C GLY A 664 6.23 13.08 23.82
N ASN A 665 4.99 13.03 24.29
CA ASN A 665 4.56 13.67 25.52
C ASN A 665 4.57 12.65 26.67
N TYR A 666 5.69 11.92 26.83
CA TYR A 666 5.80 10.83 27.80
C TYR A 666 5.64 11.28 29.25
N ASN A 667 6.07 12.51 29.58
CA ASN A 667 5.90 13.05 30.92
C ASN A 667 4.42 13.19 31.32
N GLU A 668 3.53 13.43 30.35
CA GLU A 668 2.09 13.56 30.62
C GLU A 668 1.45 12.23 31.04
N ILE A 669 2.02 11.09 30.61
CA ILE A 669 1.56 9.75 31.00
C ILE A 669 1.57 9.59 32.52
N PHE A 670 2.63 10.08 33.19
CA PHE A 670 2.82 9.92 34.63
C PHE A 670 2.10 10.98 35.47
N LYS A 671 1.48 11.99 34.83
CA LYS A 671 0.58 12.93 35.48
C LYS A 671 -0.87 12.42 35.53
N MET A 672 -1.14 11.27 34.93
CA MET A 672 -2.47 10.67 34.97
C MET A 672 -2.69 10.02 36.34
N ASP A 673 -3.49 10.66 37.19
CA ASP A 673 -3.73 10.30 38.60
C ASP A 673 -4.14 8.84 38.84
N VAL A 674 -4.59 8.12 37.81
CA VAL A 674 -5.19 6.79 37.98
C VAL A 674 -4.78 5.76 36.95
N LEU A 675 -3.62 5.95 36.33
CA LEU A 675 -3.03 4.97 35.44
C LEU A 675 -2.39 3.84 36.26
N LYS A 676 -2.95 2.62 36.18
CA LYS A 676 -2.25 1.45 36.71
C LYS A 676 -1.08 1.09 35.80
N PHE A 677 0.00 0.58 36.41
CA PHE A 677 1.23 0.30 35.68
C PHE A 677 1.06 -0.79 34.62
N ASP A 678 0.25 -1.81 34.89
CA ASP A 678 -0.11 -2.85 33.93
C ASP A 678 -0.85 -2.30 32.71
N GLN A 679 -1.74 -1.31 32.90
CA GLN A 679 -2.44 -0.63 31.81
C GLN A 679 -1.46 0.14 30.93
N LEU A 680 -0.46 0.79 31.52
CA LEU A 680 0.61 1.46 30.78
C LEU A 680 1.39 0.47 29.91
N ILE A 681 1.89 -0.62 30.50
CA ILE A 681 2.66 -1.63 29.77
C ILE A 681 1.86 -2.25 28.63
N ASN A 682 0.58 -2.57 28.87
CA ASN A 682 -0.29 -3.17 27.86
C ASN A 682 -0.71 -2.17 26.75
N ALA A 683 -0.57 -0.87 26.98
CA ALA A 683 -0.88 0.16 25.99
C ALA A 683 0.29 0.46 25.05
N ILE A 684 1.53 0.16 25.46
CA ILE A 684 2.74 0.44 24.68
C ILE A 684 2.90 -0.63 23.58
N PRO A 685 2.71 -0.29 22.28
CA PRO A 685 2.96 -1.25 21.21
C PRO A 685 4.44 -1.57 21.16
N SER A 686 4.79 -2.85 21.00
CA SER A 686 6.19 -3.28 20.96
C SER A 686 7.03 -2.52 19.91
N PHE A 687 6.46 -2.22 18.75
CA PHE A 687 7.18 -1.49 17.70
C PHE A 687 7.29 0.04 17.93
N GLN A 688 6.65 0.61 18.95
CA GLN A 688 6.72 2.05 19.27
C GLN A 688 7.61 2.37 20.47
N VAL A 689 8.30 1.36 21.00
CA VAL A 689 9.15 1.53 22.17
C VAL A 689 10.47 2.21 21.80
N ASN A 690 10.73 3.33 22.45
CA ASN A 690 12.03 3.97 22.42
C ASN A 690 12.66 4.04 23.82
N VAL A 691 13.92 4.43 23.84
CA VAL A 691 14.75 4.53 25.04
C VAL A 691 14.14 5.47 26.08
N GLU A 692 13.67 6.65 25.66
CA GLU A 692 13.14 7.67 26.56
C GLU A 692 11.87 7.22 27.30
N LEU A 693 10.91 6.64 26.58
CA LEU A 693 9.69 6.10 27.17
C LEU A 693 10.02 5.02 28.20
N ILE A 694 10.90 4.08 27.86
CA ILE A 694 11.27 3.00 28.77
C ILE A 694 12.03 3.52 29.98
N ASP A 695 12.89 4.52 29.79
CA ASP A 695 13.60 5.17 30.89
C ASP A 695 12.62 5.76 31.90
N LEU A 696 11.58 6.45 31.42
CA LEU A 696 10.54 7.03 32.27
C LEU A 696 9.68 5.96 32.95
N VAL A 697 9.29 4.92 32.21
CA VAL A 697 8.56 3.76 32.75
C VAL A 697 9.36 3.12 33.87
N LEU A 698 10.64 2.78 33.65
CA LEU A 698 11.46 2.14 34.68
C LEU A 698 11.69 3.03 35.90
N LYS A 699 11.93 4.33 35.71
CA LYS A 699 12.04 5.28 36.83
C LYS A 699 10.76 5.31 37.66
N ALA A 700 9.60 5.40 37.01
CA ALA A 700 8.32 5.38 37.69
C ALA A 700 8.11 4.07 38.46
N TYR A 701 8.43 2.92 37.84
CA TYR A 701 8.34 1.62 38.50
C TYR A 701 9.19 1.54 39.77
N MET A 702 10.45 2.02 39.69
CA MET A 702 11.35 2.06 40.84
C MET A 702 10.82 2.91 41.99
N GLN A 703 9.98 3.91 41.70
CA GLN A 703 9.38 4.78 42.71
C GLN A 703 8.10 4.18 43.33
N THR A 704 7.37 3.30 42.61
CA THR A 704 6.04 2.79 43.01
C THR A 704 6.05 1.49 43.83
N ILE A 705 7.15 1.15 44.50
CA ILE A 705 7.40 -0.05 45.34
C ILE A 705 7.97 -1.25 44.55
N PRO A 706 9.23 -1.67 44.84
CA PRO A 706 9.79 -2.90 44.31
C PRO A 706 9.08 -4.12 44.91
N GLY A 707 8.51 -4.99 44.06
CA GLY A 707 7.95 -6.28 44.51
C GLY A 707 6.64 -6.73 43.84
N ASP A 708 6.05 -5.93 42.94
CA ASP A 708 4.87 -6.37 42.18
C ASP A 708 5.28 -7.46 41.16
N SER A 709 5.09 -8.73 41.56
CA SER A 709 5.43 -9.89 40.72
C SER A 709 4.64 -9.91 39.41
N PHE A 710 3.44 -9.33 39.37
CA PHE A 710 2.63 -9.24 38.16
C PHE A 710 3.18 -8.20 37.20
N PHE A 711 3.66 -7.07 37.72
CA PHE A 711 4.42 -6.13 36.91
C PHE A 711 5.66 -6.80 36.35
N VAL A 712 6.46 -7.47 37.20
CA VAL A 712 7.69 -8.13 36.76
C VAL A 712 7.39 -9.13 35.66
N SER A 713 6.35 -9.96 35.79
CA SER A 713 5.98 -10.93 34.74
C SER A 713 5.47 -10.25 33.47
N THR A 714 4.61 -9.24 33.57
CA THR A 714 4.01 -8.55 32.41
C THR A 714 5.02 -7.68 31.67
N PHE A 715 5.83 -6.94 32.43
CA PHE A 715 6.98 -6.23 31.91
C PHE A 715 7.91 -7.24 31.27
N LYS A 716 8.32 -8.30 31.98
CA LYS A 716 9.15 -9.35 31.40
C LYS A 716 8.54 -9.87 30.10
N ASP A 717 7.29 -10.30 30.03
CA ASP A 717 6.73 -10.89 28.81
C ASP A 717 6.67 -9.90 27.63
N ASN A 718 6.20 -8.67 27.85
CA ASN A 718 6.11 -7.67 26.78
C ASN A 718 7.49 -7.11 26.39
N PHE A 719 8.35 -6.90 27.38
CA PHE A 719 9.70 -6.37 27.24
C PHE A 719 10.68 -7.41 26.67
N SER A 720 10.51 -8.66 27.05
CA SER A 720 11.13 -9.84 26.45
C SER A 720 10.72 -9.95 25.00
N LYS A 721 9.44 -9.82 24.64
CA LYS A 721 9.05 -9.78 23.21
C LYS A 721 9.69 -8.61 22.47
N LEU A 722 9.71 -7.44 23.08
CA LEU A 722 10.38 -6.24 22.55
C LEU A 722 11.86 -6.45 22.22
N ILE A 723 12.61 -7.12 23.08
CA ILE A 723 14.04 -7.35 22.83
C ILE A 723 14.30 -8.68 22.09
N PHE A 724 13.56 -9.74 22.39
CA PHE A 724 13.69 -11.09 21.84
C PHE A 724 12.91 -11.34 20.56
N GLU A 725 11.89 -10.56 20.21
CA GLU A 725 11.21 -10.68 18.91
C GLU A 725 11.60 -9.51 18.02
N TYR A 726 11.68 -8.31 18.60
CA TYR A 726 11.92 -7.07 17.85
C TYR A 726 13.35 -6.50 17.99
N GLY A 727 14.25 -7.15 18.73
CA GLY A 727 15.72 -6.97 18.61
C GLY A 727 16.24 -5.54 18.71
N ASN A 728 15.58 -4.65 19.46
CA ASN A 728 15.99 -3.26 19.64
C ASN A 728 17.29 -3.17 20.46
N ALA A 729 18.43 -3.38 19.81
CA ALA A 729 19.74 -3.42 20.44
C ALA A 729 20.16 -2.11 21.13
N PRO A 730 19.88 -0.91 20.57
CA PRO A 730 20.11 0.34 21.29
C PRO A 730 19.33 0.42 22.59
N LEU A 731 18.07 -0.05 22.59
CA LEU A 731 17.27 -0.12 23.81
C LEU A 731 17.86 -1.11 24.81
N LEU A 732 18.23 -2.30 24.37
CA LEU A 732 18.88 -3.30 25.22
C LEU A 732 20.18 -2.75 25.82
N LEU A 733 21.04 -2.12 25.03
CA LEU A 733 22.28 -1.52 25.51
C LEU A 733 22.02 -0.41 26.53
N HIS A 734 21.07 0.48 26.26
CA HIS A 734 20.69 1.54 27.19
C HIS A 734 20.23 0.96 28.53
N LEU A 735 19.41 -0.07 28.48
CA LEU A 735 18.83 -0.68 29.65
C LEU A 735 19.84 -1.46 30.47
N VAL A 736 20.70 -2.22 29.80
CA VAL A 736 21.75 -2.98 30.43
C VAL A 736 22.80 -2.02 31.05
N SER A 737 23.14 -0.92 30.38
CA SER A 737 24.08 0.07 30.95
C SER A 737 23.52 0.84 32.15
N LYS A 738 22.22 1.19 32.12
CA LYS A 738 21.61 2.07 33.14
C LYS A 738 20.87 1.33 34.25
N TYR A 739 20.31 0.16 33.94
CA TYR A 739 19.37 -0.57 34.80
C TYR A 739 19.75 -2.04 35.01
N LYS A 740 21.01 -2.45 34.72
CA LYS A 740 21.45 -3.86 34.84
C LYS A 740 20.97 -4.54 36.11
N ASP A 741 21.14 -3.91 37.27
CA ASP A 741 20.88 -4.57 38.54
C ASP A 741 19.36 -4.79 38.73
N THR A 742 18.56 -3.81 38.31
CA THR A 742 17.09 -3.95 38.36
C THR A 742 16.59 -4.95 37.34
N ILE A 743 17.14 -4.95 36.12
CA ILE A 743 16.68 -5.81 35.04
C ILE A 743 17.06 -7.26 35.32
N PHE A 744 18.29 -7.52 35.72
CA PHE A 744 18.80 -8.87 35.83
C PHE A 744 18.48 -9.52 37.18
N TYR A 745 18.53 -8.77 38.29
CA TYR A 745 18.20 -9.34 39.60
C TYR A 745 16.70 -9.30 39.91
N ASN A 746 15.98 -8.22 39.55
CA ASN A 746 14.58 -8.08 39.95
C ASN A 746 13.57 -8.62 38.93
N LEU A 747 13.91 -8.71 37.63
CA LEU A 747 12.95 -9.21 36.62
C LEU A 747 12.94 -10.74 36.44
N GLY A 748 13.83 -11.47 37.12
CA GLY A 748 13.81 -12.94 37.11
C GLY A 748 13.98 -13.56 35.72
N PHE A 749 14.87 -13.00 34.89
CA PHE A 749 15.25 -13.63 33.63
C PHE A 749 15.82 -15.04 33.88
N LYS A 750 15.42 -16.02 33.08
CA LYS A 750 15.88 -17.42 33.17
C LYS A 750 17.14 -17.60 32.35
N LYS A 751 17.91 -18.68 32.57
CA LYS A 751 19.12 -19.00 31.77
C LYS A 751 18.88 -18.88 30.26
N ASN A 752 17.77 -19.40 29.76
CA ASN A 752 17.44 -19.35 28.33
C ASN A 752 17.30 -17.92 27.79
N ASP A 753 16.79 -16.99 28.60
CA ASP A 753 16.65 -15.58 28.22
C ASP A 753 18.03 -14.94 27.99
N PHE A 754 19.03 -15.31 28.81
CA PHE A 754 20.43 -14.87 28.67
C PHE A 754 21.11 -15.44 27.44
N ASP A 755 20.92 -16.74 27.19
CA ASP A 755 21.49 -17.38 26.02
C ASP A 755 21.03 -16.65 24.74
N ILE A 756 19.74 -16.25 24.70
CA ILE A 756 19.18 -15.47 23.59
C ILE A 756 19.76 -14.05 23.54
N PHE A 757 19.88 -13.35 24.67
CA PHE A 757 20.49 -12.01 24.70
C PHE A 757 21.95 -12.02 24.21
N LEU A 758 22.73 -13.00 24.70
CA LEU A 758 24.13 -13.16 24.35
C LEU A 758 24.26 -13.52 22.87
N GLU A 759 23.52 -14.52 22.38
CA GLU A 759 23.49 -14.90 20.96
C GLU A 759 23.16 -13.69 20.06
N ARG A 760 22.20 -12.85 20.47
CA ARG A 760 21.84 -11.64 19.71
C ARG A 760 22.93 -10.58 19.75
N ALA A 761 23.48 -10.26 20.91
CA ALA A 761 24.57 -9.30 21.05
C ALA A 761 25.78 -9.71 20.21
N LEU A 762 26.08 -11.01 20.18
CA LEU A 762 27.11 -11.61 19.34
C LEU A 762 26.80 -11.49 17.84
N LYS A 763 25.58 -11.83 17.42
CA LYS A 763 25.15 -11.68 16.01
C LYS A 763 25.22 -10.23 15.54
N LEU A 764 24.94 -9.28 16.43
CA LEU A 764 25.07 -7.85 16.18
C LEU A 764 26.51 -7.32 16.25
N GLN A 765 27.47 -8.18 16.60
CA GLN A 765 28.88 -7.82 16.84
C GLN A 765 29.06 -6.68 17.85
N ASN A 766 28.14 -6.56 18.81
CA ASN A 766 28.19 -5.52 19.84
C ASN A 766 28.92 -6.06 21.09
N PHE A 767 30.24 -5.99 21.08
CA PHE A 767 31.10 -6.54 22.13
C PHE A 767 30.88 -5.88 23.49
N ASP A 768 30.54 -4.60 23.53
CA ASP A 768 30.25 -3.91 24.79
C ASP A 768 28.96 -4.45 25.42
N LEU A 769 27.94 -4.71 24.61
CA LEU A 769 26.72 -5.37 25.08
C LEU A 769 26.99 -6.80 25.57
N VAL A 770 27.79 -7.56 24.83
CA VAL A 770 28.23 -8.91 25.25
C VAL A 770 28.93 -8.83 26.61
N GLU A 771 29.87 -7.90 26.76
CA GLU A 771 30.61 -7.72 27.99
C GLU A 771 29.71 -7.36 29.17
N ILE A 772 28.77 -6.44 28.98
CA ILE A 772 27.86 -6.08 30.08
C ILE A 772 26.91 -7.24 30.40
N ILE A 773 26.42 -8.00 29.42
CA ILE A 773 25.59 -9.20 29.67
C ILE A 773 26.38 -10.23 30.48
N LEU A 774 27.63 -10.51 30.11
CA LEU A 774 28.50 -11.46 30.80
C LEU A 774 28.80 -11.00 32.24
N LYS A 775 29.17 -9.73 32.42
CA LYS A 775 29.48 -9.15 33.74
C LYS A 775 28.27 -9.08 34.66
N SER A 776 27.09 -8.76 34.13
CA SER A 776 25.87 -8.58 34.93
C SER A 776 25.32 -9.88 35.50
N PHE A 777 25.84 -11.04 35.08
CA PHE A 777 25.34 -12.32 35.56
C PHE A 777 26.23 -13.01 36.59
N GLU A 778 27.38 -12.42 36.94
CA GLU A 778 28.41 -13.01 37.84
C GLU A 778 28.65 -14.51 37.60
N ARG A 779 28.30 -15.02 36.42
CA ARG A 779 28.54 -16.38 36.01
C ARG A 779 29.90 -16.36 35.39
N THR A 780 30.81 -17.15 35.95
CA THR A 780 31.74 -17.89 35.13
C THR A 780 30.90 -18.67 34.13
N ILE A 781 30.65 -18.08 32.96
CA ILE A 781 30.27 -18.87 31.80
C ILE A 781 31.45 -19.80 31.60
N ASP A 782 31.28 -21.05 32.02
CA ASP A 782 32.20 -22.13 31.69
C ASP A 782 32.44 -22.07 30.17
N LYS A 783 33.70 -22.21 29.77
CA LYS A 783 34.15 -22.27 28.37
C LYS A 783 33.25 -23.18 27.51
N TYR A 784 32.59 -24.19 28.06
CA TYR A 784 31.57 -25.01 27.41
C TYR A 784 30.28 -24.29 27.04
N ASP A 785 29.72 -23.45 27.92
CA ASP A 785 28.50 -22.68 27.62
C ASP A 785 28.78 -21.63 26.54
N LEU A 786 29.95 -20.97 26.59
CA LEU A 786 30.44 -20.07 25.53
C LEU A 786 30.66 -20.81 24.20
N LYS A 787 31.22 -22.02 24.23
CA LYS A 787 31.37 -22.89 23.05
C LYS A 787 30.05 -23.37 22.46
N ARG A 788 29.00 -23.48 23.27
CA ARG A 788 27.66 -23.88 22.84
C ARG A 788 26.94 -22.74 22.13
N ILE A 789 27.11 -21.51 22.62
CA ILE A 789 26.44 -20.31 22.10
C ILE A 789 27.14 -19.76 20.85
N VAL A 790 28.47 -19.93 20.75
CA VAL A 790 29.26 -19.42 19.64
C VAL A 790 29.94 -20.56 18.89
N SER A 791 29.74 -20.66 17.57
CA SER A 791 30.48 -21.65 16.79
C SER A 791 31.99 -21.40 16.94
N LYS A 792 32.75 -22.48 17.17
CA LYS A 792 34.21 -22.43 17.43
C LYS A 792 35.00 -21.71 16.34
N ASP A 793 34.46 -21.63 15.13
CA ASP A 793 35.11 -21.05 13.96
C ASP A 793 34.76 -19.57 13.71
N SER A 794 33.92 -18.94 14.54
CA SER A 794 33.62 -17.52 14.35
C SER A 794 34.78 -16.64 14.83
N ASN A 795 35.13 -15.63 14.03
CA ASN A 795 36.07 -14.57 14.43
C ASN A 795 35.63 -13.85 15.72
N ILE A 796 34.33 -13.89 16.03
CA ILE A 796 33.71 -13.33 17.23
C ILE A 796 34.12 -14.14 18.47
N TYR A 797 34.10 -15.48 18.40
CA TYR A 797 34.55 -16.36 19.49
C TYR A 797 36.02 -16.14 19.84
N LYS A 798 36.89 -16.01 18.83
CA LYS A 798 38.31 -15.71 19.03
C LYS A 798 38.51 -14.36 19.74
N LYS A 799 37.88 -13.29 19.24
CA LYS A 799 37.94 -11.95 19.85
C LYS A 799 37.40 -11.90 21.28
N LEU A 800 36.43 -12.75 21.63
CA LEU A 800 35.90 -12.83 22.99
C LEU A 800 36.85 -13.57 23.92
N ILE A 801 37.44 -14.68 23.48
CA ILE A 801 38.48 -15.39 24.23
C ILE A 801 39.72 -14.54 24.43
N ASP A 802 40.09 -13.71 23.45
CA ASP A 802 41.26 -12.84 23.58
C ASP A 802 41.01 -11.67 24.54
N ARG A 803 39.74 -11.32 24.79
CA ARG A 803 39.31 -10.19 25.63
C ARG A 803 38.88 -10.59 27.05
N PHE A 804 38.54 -11.86 27.28
CA PHE A 804 38.11 -12.44 28.56
C PHE A 804 38.95 -13.65 28.93
#